data_AF-A0A958XF94-F1
#
_entry.id   AF-A0A958XF94-F1
#
_cell.length_a   1.000
_cell.length_b   1.000
_cell.length_c   1.000
_cell.angle_alpha   90.00
_cell.angle_beta   90.00
_cell.angle_gamma   90.00
#
_symmetry.space_group_name_H-M   'P 1'
#
loop_
_entity.id
_entity.type
_entity.pdbx_description
1 polymer ?
#
loop_
_entity_poly.entity_id
_entity_poly.type
_entity_poly.pdbx_seq_one_letter_code
_entity_poly.pdbx_strand_id
1 'polypeptide(L)'
;MPEADKIRIYISFDPNTDMETAEGVYQYLNKQLESKDLEFWNPTEVAEENYRTDALAFLEQTQLFLACFSPNYLDSANTRWELDLAISEQKRRPELQILVTIARAAPLPAVLEGFPIAPAADQPVEGFSLSREIQLQRVVQRAQDLLFQVERSQSLFEEPAGPEFVLHFEDVRERLIVWLEHCDLAPLFLFLKRLLHPEKTPDALFQLEDAFAEWRQQSQRNKLSFEVFQKTVAAIRLDLRHLIEQLEVEQFRKTWAGIFANTYYGLQPVEAPADKLAGLFLPISEILIPKTLNLPDHSITDEAWEGVGTLSVQQQQEFRRNLLLAQDAIGIGNFSRAYAHCEHVRSHIDPQSAQLYELLLISYLKKETPDRIIHDAVYGKGSKLNHVVVYAGRFSEYQQLDKCPTEAGRYNLRATAEALSDALLRLYSTYQNDYILHTGRYSSEVPDNRAAISHCVQVAMEIYRTVHPYRGFLELAANELCNGGKYDYIRQVEIIGDEFRFASHEDFGIESEIRELIGMLEAISDEDDDALMNKQLRENLFFNLRAKRHRLQSQIAEEQRRYIQFTDLRDSVIELVQASLLGYKIFGDKLYPDHESFLRLAIEQLLPGLLLPTASGTPANAVGNLRWFILDASGAVSAHPDCAKYRFEVLKVVEKIVKDHAGHAGWLQVQPNIKSEVYKQFAADAEAKYLDIRDQLKWTDVRRPNETDARRTIIQVLQAWESAYHAYPERGQAFLQHILFELAGERLLLWMHFNPTQLNTVSESLGLGYDARKTFKKILELPSGLETEEAYKLLATNIFNRKIKPEYEKVLAGDEGQRSKVESLLLQALHIYRDLYAAPEFLDFVFEELTNERKFRWIQISMEGNPEPAPCEPPLSLDPPDILRQLAATLPKRFRLLEARTRIAERRFKDLTTQYLREVSEYTYENRLEERRLTIEIIRKLKGVFLYYPEARYLELPIRELEGHGRIRWREKFLGIFPTGSNHYENRYFGFDYSQELSEFRMFRDTRQQWMEHVLRQTGDLT
;
A
#
# COMPACT_ATOMS: atom_id res chain seq x y z
N MET A 1 -47.64 48.80 -30.63
CA MET A 1 -46.91 47.64 -30.08
C MET A 1 -46.07 47.11 -31.23
N PRO A 2 -44.74 47.15 -31.17
CA PRO A 2 -43.91 46.54 -32.20
C PRO A 2 -44.03 45.02 -32.08
N GLU A 3 -44.06 44.31 -33.21
CA GLU A 3 -44.03 42.85 -33.28
C GLU A 3 -42.76 42.32 -32.60
N ALA A 4 -42.86 41.21 -31.86
CA ALA A 4 -41.68 40.56 -31.28
C ALA A 4 -40.79 40.01 -32.43
N ASP A 5 -39.50 40.33 -32.42
CA ASP A 5 -38.53 39.86 -33.41
C ASP A 5 -38.47 38.32 -33.42
N LYS A 6 -39.01 37.72 -34.49
CA LYS A 6 -38.93 36.27 -34.76
C LYS A 6 -37.56 35.93 -35.33
N ILE A 7 -36.90 34.92 -34.75
CA ILE A 7 -35.60 34.42 -35.22
C ILE A 7 -35.86 33.29 -36.22
N ARG A 8 -35.45 33.49 -37.47
CA ARG A 8 -35.59 32.55 -38.57
C ARG A 8 -34.31 31.76 -38.80
N ILE A 9 -34.45 30.44 -38.76
CA ILE A 9 -33.33 29.50 -38.90
C ILE A 9 -33.58 28.61 -40.13
N TYR A 10 -32.60 28.60 -41.05
CA TYR A 10 -32.63 27.79 -42.25
C TYR A 10 -31.73 26.58 -42.06
N ILE A 11 -32.29 25.37 -41.98
CA ILE A 11 -31.52 24.13 -41.88
C ILE A 11 -31.50 23.46 -43.25
N SER A 12 -30.33 23.43 -43.88
CA SER A 12 -30.09 22.74 -45.14
C SER A 12 -29.44 21.38 -44.86
N PHE A 13 -30.04 20.31 -45.38
CA PHE A 13 -29.58 18.93 -45.19
C PHE A 13 -29.96 18.06 -46.40
N ASP A 14 -29.29 16.91 -46.57
CA ASP A 14 -29.73 15.90 -47.53
C ASP A 14 -30.90 15.09 -46.92
N PRO A 15 -32.11 15.14 -47.49
CA PRO A 15 -33.29 14.47 -46.92
C PRO A 15 -33.16 12.95 -46.86
N ASN A 16 -32.28 12.34 -47.67
CA ASN A 16 -32.11 10.88 -47.67
C ASN A 16 -31.17 10.38 -46.57
N THR A 17 -30.25 11.22 -46.08
CA THR A 17 -29.13 10.76 -45.23
C THR A 17 -29.00 11.48 -43.90
N ASP A 18 -29.45 12.73 -43.80
CA ASP A 18 -29.18 13.61 -42.66
C ASP A 18 -30.44 14.13 -41.95
N MET A 19 -31.62 13.63 -42.32
CA MET A 19 -32.92 14.04 -41.76
C MET A 19 -32.96 13.89 -40.23
N GLU A 20 -32.51 12.77 -39.68
CA GLU A 20 -32.51 12.56 -38.22
C GLU A 20 -31.58 13.55 -37.49
N THR A 21 -30.47 13.96 -38.11
CA THR A 21 -29.53 14.92 -37.52
C THR A 21 -30.12 16.32 -37.56
N ALA A 22 -30.77 16.70 -38.66
CA ALA A 22 -31.49 17.96 -38.78
C ALA A 22 -32.66 18.06 -37.79
N GLU A 23 -33.46 17.00 -37.63
CA GLU A 23 -34.53 16.92 -36.62
C GLU A 23 -33.98 17.01 -35.19
N GLY A 24 -32.86 16.34 -34.91
CA GLY A 24 -32.19 16.44 -33.63
C GLY A 24 -31.73 17.88 -33.33
N VAL A 25 -31.07 18.54 -34.28
CA VAL A 25 -30.63 19.94 -34.13
C VAL A 25 -31.84 20.87 -33.92
N TYR A 26 -32.92 20.66 -34.67
CA TYR A 26 -34.19 21.38 -34.49
C TYR A 26 -34.75 21.22 -33.07
N GLN A 27 -34.90 19.99 -32.59
CA GLN A 27 -35.47 19.72 -31.26
C GLN A 27 -34.63 20.33 -30.14
N TYR A 28 -33.31 20.20 -30.21
CA TYR A 28 -32.42 20.74 -29.19
C TYR A 28 -32.33 22.27 -29.24
N LEU A 29 -32.36 22.89 -30.42
CA LEU A 29 -32.44 24.36 -30.56
C LEU A 29 -33.75 24.88 -29.97
N ASN A 30 -34.88 24.27 -30.32
CA ASN A 30 -36.18 24.70 -29.82
C ASN A 30 -36.28 24.54 -28.29
N LYS A 31 -35.71 23.46 -27.74
CA LYS A 31 -35.66 23.23 -26.28
C LYS A 31 -34.73 24.19 -25.55
N GLN A 32 -33.55 24.50 -26.07
CA GLN A 32 -32.63 25.42 -25.39
C GLN A 32 -33.00 26.91 -25.58
N LEU A 33 -33.83 27.24 -26.57
CA LEU A 33 -34.26 28.60 -26.89
C LEU A 33 -35.76 28.81 -26.63
N GLU A 34 -36.37 28.06 -25.70
CA GLU A 34 -37.81 28.12 -25.37
C GLU A 34 -38.33 29.53 -25.04
N SER A 35 -37.45 30.48 -24.69
CA SER A 35 -37.80 31.88 -24.40
C SER A 35 -37.90 32.80 -25.63
N LYS A 36 -37.65 32.32 -26.86
CA LYS A 36 -37.64 33.11 -28.10
C LYS A 36 -38.60 32.51 -29.15
N ASP A 37 -39.19 33.36 -30.00
CA ASP A 37 -40.09 32.92 -31.07
C ASP A 37 -39.25 32.50 -32.29
N LEU A 38 -39.04 31.19 -32.46
CA LEU A 38 -38.23 30.60 -33.53
C LEU A 38 -39.10 30.12 -34.70
N GLU A 39 -38.71 30.45 -35.92
CA GLU A 39 -39.35 29.98 -37.14
C GLU A 39 -38.31 29.25 -38.01
N PHE A 40 -38.60 28.01 -38.39
CA PHE A 40 -37.67 27.17 -39.14
C PHE A 40 -38.15 26.95 -40.57
N TRP A 41 -37.21 26.88 -41.51
CA TRP A 41 -37.52 26.46 -42.88
C TRP A 41 -37.94 24.99 -42.90
N ASN A 42 -39.16 24.70 -43.35
CA ASN A 42 -39.65 23.33 -43.53
C ASN A 42 -39.80 23.00 -45.03
N PRO A 43 -38.88 22.22 -45.61
CA PRO A 43 -38.92 21.87 -47.03
C PRO A 43 -40.05 20.88 -47.41
N THR A 44 -40.72 20.25 -46.44
CA THR A 44 -41.72 19.19 -46.71
C THR A 44 -43.11 19.71 -47.09
N GLU A 45 -43.40 21.00 -46.90
CA GLU A 45 -44.72 21.59 -47.11
C GLU A 45 -44.85 22.39 -48.44
N VAL A 46 -43.76 22.47 -49.22
CA VAL A 46 -43.68 23.31 -50.43
C VAL A 46 -43.67 22.44 -51.69
N ALA A 47 -44.50 22.79 -52.67
CA ALA A 47 -44.52 22.12 -53.98
C ALA A 47 -43.20 22.37 -54.75
N GLU A 48 -42.70 21.36 -55.46
CA GLU A 48 -41.38 21.38 -56.13
C GLU A 48 -41.19 22.57 -57.10
N GLU A 49 -42.28 23.00 -57.74
CA GLU A 49 -42.30 24.15 -58.66
C GLU A 49 -42.07 25.51 -57.95
N ASN A 50 -42.45 25.60 -56.67
CA ASN A 50 -42.34 26.82 -55.86
C ASN A 50 -41.17 26.79 -54.86
N TYR A 51 -40.52 25.63 -54.71
CA TYR A 51 -39.48 25.39 -53.71
C TYR A 51 -38.40 26.48 -53.69
N ARG A 52 -37.79 26.80 -54.84
CA ARG A 52 -36.72 27.80 -54.90
C ARG A 52 -37.21 29.23 -54.66
N THR A 53 -38.46 29.53 -55.03
CA THR A 53 -39.04 30.86 -54.83
C THR A 53 -39.29 31.10 -53.34
N ASP A 54 -39.88 30.13 -52.66
CA ASP A 54 -40.22 30.22 -51.24
C ASP A 54 -38.97 30.08 -50.36
N ALA A 55 -38.03 29.20 -50.73
CA ALA A 55 -36.74 29.06 -50.06
C ALA A 55 -35.92 30.35 -50.13
N LEU A 56 -35.91 31.03 -51.29
CA LEU A 56 -35.24 32.32 -51.46
C LEU A 56 -35.88 33.37 -50.54
N ALA A 57 -37.20 33.50 -50.55
CA ALA A 57 -37.91 34.48 -49.72
C ALA A 57 -37.69 34.24 -48.21
N PHE A 58 -37.58 32.98 -47.79
CA PHE A 58 -37.28 32.64 -46.40
C PHE A 58 -35.80 32.91 -46.05
N LEU A 59 -34.88 32.54 -46.94
CA LEU A 59 -33.45 32.73 -46.76
C LEU A 59 -33.05 34.21 -46.71
N GLU A 60 -33.72 35.07 -47.51
CA GLU A 60 -33.60 36.52 -47.44
C GLU A 60 -33.96 37.09 -46.07
N GLN A 61 -34.69 36.37 -45.21
CA GLN A 61 -35.10 36.80 -43.87
C GLN A 61 -34.48 35.95 -42.75
N THR A 62 -33.56 35.04 -43.09
CA THR A 62 -32.90 34.12 -42.16
C THR A 62 -31.73 34.77 -41.42
N GLN A 63 -31.62 34.55 -40.11
CA GLN A 63 -30.49 35.01 -39.29
C GLN A 63 -29.40 33.93 -39.14
N LEU A 64 -29.77 32.65 -39.16
CA LEU A 64 -28.82 31.54 -39.11
C LEU A 64 -29.12 30.50 -40.20
N PHE A 65 -28.13 30.23 -41.05
CA PHE A 65 -28.11 29.13 -41.99
C PHE A 65 -27.23 27.99 -41.44
N LEU A 66 -27.83 26.81 -41.27
CA LEU A 66 -27.18 25.59 -40.79
C LEU A 66 -27.01 24.62 -41.95
N ALA A 67 -25.77 24.34 -42.34
CA ALA A 67 -25.44 23.31 -43.31
C ALA A 67 -25.11 22.00 -42.58
N CYS A 68 -26.03 21.04 -42.58
CA CYS A 68 -25.78 19.69 -42.07
C CYS A 68 -24.93 18.90 -43.08
N PHE A 69 -23.61 18.99 -42.92
CA PHE A 69 -22.65 18.44 -43.85
C PHE A 69 -22.42 16.96 -43.62
N SER A 70 -22.61 16.18 -44.69
CA SER A 70 -22.27 14.77 -44.84
C SER A 70 -21.61 14.54 -46.20
N PRO A 71 -21.01 13.36 -46.46
CA PRO A 71 -20.37 13.08 -47.75
C PRO A 71 -21.24 13.35 -48.99
N ASN A 72 -22.57 13.20 -48.86
CA ASN A 72 -23.51 13.32 -49.97
C ASN A 72 -24.25 14.68 -49.97
N TYR A 73 -23.92 15.59 -49.05
CA TYR A 73 -24.64 16.85 -48.87
C TYR A 73 -24.66 17.70 -50.15
N LEU A 74 -23.56 17.75 -50.89
CA LEU A 74 -23.47 18.49 -52.15
C LEU A 74 -23.97 17.70 -53.38
N ASP A 75 -24.45 16.47 -53.22
CA ASP A 75 -24.93 15.69 -54.37
C ASP A 75 -26.32 16.20 -54.84
N SER A 76 -27.14 16.71 -53.92
CA SER A 76 -28.42 17.33 -54.27
C SER A 76 -28.24 18.68 -54.97
N ALA A 77 -29.02 18.92 -56.03
CA ALA A 77 -29.01 20.19 -56.76
C ALA A 77 -29.63 21.34 -55.94
N ASN A 78 -30.48 21.02 -54.96
CA ASN A 78 -31.13 22.01 -54.11
C ASN A 78 -30.19 22.48 -53.00
N THR A 79 -29.51 21.57 -52.29
CA THR A 79 -28.55 21.93 -51.23
C THR A 79 -27.36 22.74 -51.75
N ARG A 80 -26.87 22.41 -52.96
CA ARG A 80 -25.84 23.23 -53.65
C ARG A 80 -26.33 24.65 -53.92
N TRP A 81 -27.53 24.77 -54.46
CA TRP A 81 -28.14 26.05 -54.76
C TRP A 81 -28.42 26.87 -53.49
N GLU A 82 -28.93 26.24 -52.42
CA GLU A 82 -29.15 26.86 -51.12
C GLU A 82 -27.84 27.38 -50.50
N LEU A 83 -26.77 26.59 -50.55
CA LEU A 83 -25.48 26.95 -50.00
C LEU A 83 -24.84 28.12 -50.77
N ASP A 84 -24.82 28.06 -52.10
CA ASP A 84 -24.28 29.15 -52.93
C ASP A 84 -25.07 30.44 -52.70
N LEU A 85 -26.39 30.33 -52.56
CA LEU A 85 -27.27 31.45 -52.26
C LEU A 85 -26.99 32.03 -50.86
N ALA A 86 -26.90 31.18 -49.83
CA ALA A 86 -26.57 31.58 -48.46
C ALA A 86 -25.23 32.34 -48.39
N ILE A 87 -24.20 31.83 -49.08
CA ILE A 87 -22.89 32.50 -49.15
C ILE A 87 -22.99 33.84 -49.86
N SER A 88 -23.78 33.92 -50.95
CA SER A 88 -23.98 35.16 -51.68
C SER A 88 -24.77 36.20 -50.87
N GLU A 89 -25.76 35.76 -50.10
CA GLU A 89 -26.58 36.61 -49.25
C GLU A 89 -25.84 37.03 -47.98
N GLN A 90 -24.99 36.19 -47.40
CA GLN A 90 -24.13 36.60 -46.28
C GLN A 90 -23.15 37.70 -46.70
N LYS A 91 -22.63 37.65 -47.93
CA LYS A 91 -21.79 38.74 -48.46
C LYS A 91 -22.55 40.07 -48.59
N ARG A 92 -23.87 40.02 -48.79
CA ARG A 92 -24.75 41.20 -48.87
C ARG A 92 -25.23 41.65 -47.49
N ARG A 93 -25.60 40.69 -46.63
CA ARG A 93 -26.03 40.87 -45.25
C ARG A 93 -25.12 40.05 -44.32
N PRO A 94 -24.08 40.67 -43.76
CA PRO A 94 -23.17 40.03 -42.81
C PRO A 94 -23.87 39.49 -41.54
N GLU A 95 -25.10 39.92 -41.27
CA GLU A 95 -25.93 39.45 -40.16
C GLU A 95 -26.39 37.99 -40.33
N LEU A 96 -26.50 37.50 -41.57
CA LEU A 96 -26.75 36.08 -41.83
C LEU A 96 -25.50 35.28 -41.45
N GLN A 97 -25.58 34.47 -40.41
CA GLN A 97 -24.49 33.57 -40.02
C GLN A 97 -24.64 32.21 -40.71
N ILE A 98 -23.51 31.64 -41.13
CA ILE A 98 -23.45 30.30 -41.72
C ILE A 98 -22.67 29.40 -40.75
N LEU A 99 -23.29 28.31 -40.32
CA LEU A 99 -22.68 27.29 -39.45
C LEU A 99 -22.68 25.94 -40.16
N VAL A 100 -21.50 25.32 -40.27
CA VAL A 100 -21.34 23.99 -40.83
C VAL A 100 -21.39 22.95 -39.71
N THR A 101 -22.42 22.12 -39.72
CA THR A 101 -22.59 21.03 -38.77
C THR A 101 -22.10 19.73 -39.40
N ILE A 102 -21.04 19.12 -38.87
CA ILE A 102 -20.58 17.82 -39.39
C ILE A 102 -21.50 16.73 -38.85
N ALA A 103 -22.41 16.25 -39.71
CA ALA A 103 -23.30 15.13 -39.41
C ALA A 103 -22.55 13.80 -39.41
N ARG A 104 -21.57 13.63 -40.32
CA ARG A 104 -20.74 12.43 -40.46
C ARG A 104 -19.32 12.82 -40.86
N ALA A 105 -18.32 12.05 -40.42
CA ALA A 105 -16.92 12.32 -40.73
C ALA A 105 -16.67 12.34 -42.25
N ALA A 106 -16.37 13.53 -42.79
CA ALA A 106 -16.15 13.76 -44.21
C ALA A 106 -15.16 14.92 -44.42
N PRO A 107 -14.34 14.90 -45.49
CA PRO A 107 -13.46 16.02 -45.81
C PRO A 107 -14.29 17.25 -46.22
N LEU A 108 -14.02 18.41 -45.61
CA LEU A 108 -14.72 19.65 -45.95
C LEU A 108 -14.34 20.14 -47.36
N PRO A 109 -15.30 20.52 -48.20
CA PRO A 109 -15.06 21.17 -49.48
C PRO A 109 -14.54 22.59 -49.29
N ALA A 110 -13.72 23.08 -50.23
CA ALA A 110 -13.17 24.44 -50.21
C ALA A 110 -14.23 25.55 -50.12
N VAL A 111 -15.47 25.31 -50.56
CA VAL A 111 -16.58 26.27 -50.47
C VAL A 111 -17.03 26.50 -49.02
N LEU A 112 -16.78 25.51 -48.14
CA LEU A 112 -17.11 25.56 -46.72
C LEU A 112 -15.89 25.87 -45.84
N GLU A 113 -14.69 25.97 -46.43
CA GLU A 113 -13.48 26.38 -45.71
C GLU A 113 -13.58 27.86 -45.30
N GLY A 114 -13.52 28.12 -43.99
CA GLY A 114 -13.58 29.46 -43.42
C GLY A 114 -14.86 29.79 -42.66
N PHE A 115 -15.90 28.95 -42.75
CA PHE A 115 -17.07 29.07 -41.88
C PHE A 115 -16.87 28.34 -40.55
N PRO A 116 -17.53 28.78 -39.46
CA PRO A 116 -17.49 28.06 -38.20
C PRO A 116 -18.05 26.63 -38.37
N ILE A 117 -17.36 25.66 -37.77
CA ILE A 117 -17.68 24.23 -37.88
C ILE A 117 -18.03 23.69 -36.49
N ALA A 118 -19.06 22.86 -36.41
CA ALA A 118 -19.45 22.15 -35.19
C ALA A 118 -19.71 20.65 -35.45
N PRO A 119 -19.13 19.73 -34.67
CA PRO A 119 -18.07 19.95 -33.67
C PRO A 119 -16.75 20.42 -34.34
N ALA A 120 -15.85 21.02 -33.57
CA ALA A 120 -14.58 21.56 -34.10
C ALA A 120 -13.73 20.46 -34.77
N ALA A 121 -12.83 20.83 -35.69
CA ALA A 121 -12.08 19.89 -36.53
C ALA A 121 -11.17 18.91 -35.75
N ASP A 122 -10.81 19.24 -34.50
CA ASP A 122 -10.05 18.43 -33.56
C ASP A 122 -10.92 17.48 -32.71
N GLN A 123 -12.24 17.60 -32.81
CA GLN A 123 -13.19 16.82 -32.02
C GLN A 123 -13.71 15.62 -32.81
N PRO A 124 -13.82 14.44 -32.17
CA PRO A 124 -14.29 13.23 -32.83
C PRO A 124 -15.78 13.34 -33.20
N VAL A 125 -16.09 13.08 -34.47
CA VAL A 125 -17.43 12.92 -35.02
C VAL A 125 -17.71 11.42 -35.11
N GLU A 126 -18.81 10.94 -34.52
CA GLU A 126 -19.26 9.54 -34.47
C GLU A 126 -18.15 8.46 -34.57
N GLY A 127 -17.63 8.06 -33.40
CA GLY A 127 -16.67 6.96 -33.25
C GLY A 127 -16.35 6.65 -31.78
N PHE A 128 -16.98 5.60 -31.25
CA PHE A 128 -16.66 4.83 -30.02
C PHE A 128 -16.46 5.53 -28.65
N SER A 129 -16.60 6.86 -28.49
CA SER A 129 -16.40 7.49 -27.17
C SER A 129 -17.30 8.69 -26.80
N LEU A 130 -18.15 9.19 -27.70
CA LEU A 130 -19.05 10.32 -27.44
C LEU A 130 -20.49 10.00 -27.85
N SER A 131 -21.47 10.31 -26.98
CA SER A 131 -22.89 10.10 -27.29
C SER A 131 -23.39 11.16 -28.28
N ARG A 132 -24.29 10.75 -29.18
CA ARG A 132 -24.94 11.63 -30.19
C ARG A 132 -25.61 12.86 -29.55
N GLU A 133 -26.13 12.70 -28.33
CA GLU A 133 -26.70 13.80 -27.55
C GLU A 133 -25.67 14.89 -27.21
N ILE A 134 -24.46 14.51 -26.80
CA ILE A 134 -23.39 15.47 -26.48
C ILE A 134 -22.93 16.20 -27.75
N GLN A 135 -22.88 15.51 -28.89
CA GLN A 135 -22.56 16.13 -30.18
C GLN A 135 -23.62 17.15 -30.59
N LEU A 136 -24.90 16.80 -30.51
CA LEU A 136 -26.01 17.71 -30.79
C LEU A 136 -26.03 18.89 -29.83
N GLN A 137 -25.81 18.68 -28.53
CA GLN A 137 -25.69 19.76 -27.54
C GLN A 137 -24.57 20.74 -27.88
N ARG A 138 -23.41 20.25 -28.39
CA ARG A 138 -22.30 21.11 -28.81
C ARG A 138 -22.62 21.90 -30.07
N VAL A 139 -23.29 21.28 -31.05
CA VAL A 139 -23.76 21.95 -32.26
C VAL A 139 -24.76 23.05 -31.90
N VAL A 140 -25.71 22.74 -31.02
CA VAL A 140 -26.73 23.68 -30.55
C VAL A 140 -26.07 24.80 -29.74
N GLN A 141 -25.14 24.50 -28.83
CA GLN A 141 -24.37 25.51 -28.11
C GLN A 141 -23.61 26.43 -29.08
N ARG A 142 -23.00 25.88 -30.14
CA ARG A 142 -22.29 26.70 -31.13
C ARG A 142 -23.24 27.53 -32.00
N ALA A 143 -24.40 26.99 -32.35
CA ALA A 143 -25.45 27.70 -33.07
C ALA A 143 -26.04 28.82 -32.20
N GLN A 144 -26.23 28.58 -30.91
CA GLN A 144 -26.59 29.59 -29.93
C GLN A 144 -25.50 30.64 -29.79
N ASP A 145 -24.24 30.25 -29.67
CA ASP A 145 -23.13 31.19 -29.61
C ASP A 145 -23.07 32.05 -30.87
N LEU A 146 -23.46 31.55 -32.05
CA LEU A 146 -23.51 32.33 -33.29
C LEU A 146 -24.76 33.21 -33.40
N LEU A 147 -25.95 32.69 -33.09
CA LEU A 147 -27.20 33.45 -33.04
C LEU A 147 -27.15 34.55 -32.00
N PHE A 148 -26.65 34.23 -30.81
CA PHE A 148 -26.37 35.18 -29.76
C PHE A 148 -25.04 35.86 -29.92
N GLN A 149 -24.16 35.52 -30.86
CA GLN A 149 -23.13 36.45 -31.31
C GLN A 149 -23.75 37.51 -32.20
N VAL A 150 -24.81 37.21 -32.96
CA VAL A 150 -25.62 38.22 -33.67
C VAL A 150 -26.44 39.03 -32.69
N GLU A 151 -27.12 38.40 -31.73
CA GLU A 151 -27.81 39.13 -30.66
C GLU A 151 -26.80 39.86 -29.77
N ARG A 152 -25.62 39.30 -29.48
CA ARG A 152 -24.51 40.02 -28.83
C ARG A 152 -23.80 40.99 -29.77
N SER A 153 -23.99 40.98 -31.08
CA SER A 153 -23.43 42.01 -31.98
C SER A 153 -24.48 43.01 -32.46
N GLN A 154 -25.74 42.80 -32.11
CA GLN A 154 -26.81 43.79 -32.21
C GLN A 154 -27.25 44.31 -30.83
N SER A 155 -26.88 43.64 -29.72
CA SER A 155 -27.15 44.07 -28.33
C SER A 155 -25.91 44.19 -27.43
N LEU A 156 -24.70 43.78 -27.86
CA LEU A 156 -23.46 44.42 -27.35
C LEU A 156 -23.07 45.64 -28.18
N PHE A 157 -23.91 46.01 -29.14
CA PHE A 157 -23.89 47.33 -29.74
C PHE A 157 -25.30 47.96 -29.68
N GLU A 158 -25.71 48.47 -28.51
CA GLU A 158 -25.98 49.91 -28.55
C GLU A 158 -24.72 50.51 -29.18
N GLU A 159 -24.84 51.36 -30.22
CA GLU A 159 -23.73 52.30 -30.50
C GLU A 159 -23.17 52.71 -29.15
N PRO A 160 -21.88 52.46 -28.85
CA PRO A 160 -21.40 52.41 -27.49
C PRO A 160 -21.93 53.62 -26.73
N ALA A 161 -22.87 53.36 -25.83
CA ALA A 161 -23.12 54.19 -24.67
C ALA A 161 -22.27 53.70 -23.48
N GLY A 162 -21.31 52.80 -23.73
CA GLY A 162 -20.02 52.95 -23.08
C GLY A 162 -19.41 54.28 -23.54
N PRO A 163 -18.68 55.02 -22.69
CA PRO A 163 -18.06 56.26 -23.16
C PRO A 163 -17.31 55.94 -24.46
N GLU A 164 -17.57 56.72 -25.52
CA GLU A 164 -16.66 56.83 -26.66
C GLU A 164 -15.26 56.64 -26.11
N PHE A 165 -14.43 55.79 -26.73
CA PHE A 165 -13.03 55.70 -26.36
C PHE A 165 -12.51 57.14 -26.33
N VAL A 166 -12.39 57.74 -25.13
CA VAL A 166 -12.06 59.16 -25.01
C VAL A 166 -10.56 59.21 -25.19
N LEU A 167 -10.12 58.96 -26.42
CA LEU A 167 -8.84 59.43 -26.88
C LEU A 167 -8.94 60.93 -26.71
N HIS A 168 -8.31 61.44 -25.65
CA HIS A 168 -8.07 62.86 -25.64
C HIS A 168 -7.09 63.14 -26.78
N PHE A 169 -7.27 64.29 -27.43
CA PHE A 169 -6.36 64.73 -28.46
C PHE A 169 -4.88 64.69 -28.01
N GLU A 170 -4.67 64.99 -26.73
CA GLU A 170 -3.39 64.86 -26.04
C GLU A 170 -2.82 63.44 -26.06
N ASP A 171 -3.65 62.42 -25.85
CA ASP A 171 -3.21 61.01 -25.86
C ASP A 171 -2.83 60.56 -27.28
N VAL A 172 -3.54 61.03 -28.31
CA VAL A 172 -3.17 60.82 -29.72
C VAL A 172 -1.84 61.48 -30.05
N ARG A 173 -1.65 62.72 -29.61
CA ARG A 173 -0.43 63.48 -29.85
C ARG A 173 0.79 62.78 -29.25
N GLU A 174 0.70 62.36 -27.98
CA GLU A 174 1.74 61.61 -27.31
C GLU A 174 2.05 60.28 -28.01
N ARG A 175 1.02 59.53 -28.43
CA ARG A 175 1.20 58.27 -29.17
C ARG A 175 1.85 58.47 -30.53
N LEU A 176 1.53 59.55 -31.25
CA LEU A 176 2.18 59.93 -32.52
C LEU A 176 3.65 60.31 -32.33
N ILE A 177 3.99 61.02 -31.23
CA ILE A 177 5.38 61.36 -30.88
C ILE A 177 6.19 60.10 -30.57
N VAL A 178 5.62 59.16 -29.82
CA VAL A 178 6.29 57.87 -29.56
C VAL A 178 6.43 57.05 -30.85
N TRP A 179 5.42 57.08 -31.73
CA TRP A 179 5.49 56.39 -33.02
C TRP A 179 6.60 56.97 -33.92
N LEU A 180 6.77 58.29 -33.90
CA LEU A 180 7.85 59.01 -34.58
C LEU A 180 9.25 58.60 -34.11
N GLU A 181 9.42 58.30 -32.82
CA GLU A 181 10.70 57.87 -32.26
C GLU A 181 11.06 56.43 -32.69
N HIS A 182 10.08 55.56 -32.89
CA HIS A 182 10.31 54.11 -33.03
C HIS A 182 10.00 53.47 -34.39
N CYS A 183 9.37 54.19 -35.34
CA CYS A 183 9.01 53.61 -36.65
C CYS A 183 9.57 54.38 -37.86
N ASP A 184 9.44 53.76 -39.04
CA ASP A 184 9.77 54.41 -40.32
C ASP A 184 8.84 55.62 -40.56
N LEU A 185 9.37 56.68 -41.14
CA LEU A 185 8.65 57.95 -41.31
C LEU A 185 7.57 57.87 -42.40
N ALA A 186 7.76 57.04 -43.43
CA ALA A 186 6.81 56.88 -44.53
C ALA A 186 5.39 56.44 -44.08
N PRO A 187 5.24 55.36 -43.28
CA PRO A 187 3.95 54.99 -42.72
C PRO A 187 3.32 56.09 -41.85
N LEU A 188 4.14 56.83 -41.10
CA LEU A 188 3.67 57.91 -40.22
C LEU A 188 3.13 59.10 -41.02
N PHE A 189 3.79 59.52 -42.10
CA PHE A 189 3.27 60.56 -43.00
C PHE A 189 1.93 60.16 -43.63
N LEU A 190 1.82 58.91 -44.10
CA LEU A 190 0.57 58.39 -44.66
C LEU A 190 -0.55 58.38 -43.60
N PHE A 191 -0.21 58.02 -42.37
CA PHE A 191 -1.16 57.99 -41.26
C PHE A 191 -1.61 59.40 -40.83
N LEU A 192 -0.69 60.34 -40.67
CA LEU A 192 -0.99 61.74 -40.35
C LEU A 192 -1.92 62.37 -41.40
N LYS A 193 -1.69 62.11 -42.69
CA LYS A 193 -2.59 62.56 -43.78
C LYS A 193 -3.98 61.92 -43.75
N ARG A 194 -4.11 60.71 -43.20
CA ARG A 194 -5.40 60.05 -43.00
C ARG A 194 -6.15 60.62 -41.80
N LEU A 195 -5.44 61.00 -40.73
CA LEU A 195 -6.03 61.61 -39.53
C LEU A 195 -6.48 63.05 -39.76
N LEU A 196 -5.66 63.83 -40.48
CA LEU A 196 -5.90 65.25 -40.73
C LEU A 196 -6.98 65.47 -41.80
N HIS A 197 -7.75 66.54 -41.63
CA HIS A 197 -8.73 66.97 -42.62
C HIS A 197 -8.00 67.47 -43.86
N PRO A 198 -8.37 67.05 -45.09
CA PRO A 198 -7.63 67.41 -46.31
C PRO A 198 -7.44 68.92 -46.49
N GLU A 199 -8.43 69.72 -46.09
CA GLU A 199 -8.42 71.18 -46.22
C GLU A 199 -7.74 71.92 -45.05
N LYS A 200 -7.40 71.23 -43.97
CA LYS A 200 -6.79 71.81 -42.75
C LYS A 200 -5.43 71.19 -42.40
N THR A 201 -4.90 70.37 -43.30
CA THR A 201 -3.60 69.72 -43.12
C THR A 201 -2.51 70.79 -43.24
N PRO A 202 -1.59 70.93 -42.27
CA PRO A 202 -0.54 71.94 -42.35
C PRO A 202 0.36 71.72 -43.58
N ASP A 203 0.64 72.78 -44.34
CA ASP A 203 1.55 72.72 -45.50
C ASP A 203 2.93 72.18 -45.12
N ALA A 204 3.37 72.45 -43.89
CA ALA A 204 4.61 71.93 -43.32
C ALA A 204 4.67 70.39 -43.30
N LEU A 205 3.53 69.68 -43.17
CA LEU A 205 3.50 68.22 -43.24
C LEU A 205 3.86 67.72 -44.65
N PHE A 206 3.32 68.36 -45.70
CA PHE A 206 3.62 68.02 -47.09
C PHE A 206 5.06 68.40 -47.45
N GLN A 207 5.56 69.56 -46.97
CA GLN A 207 6.95 69.96 -47.15
C GLN A 207 7.94 68.97 -46.50
N LEU A 208 7.62 68.48 -45.29
CA LEU A 208 8.43 67.47 -44.60
C LEU A 208 8.36 66.10 -45.31
N GLU A 209 7.21 65.73 -45.85
CA GLU A 209 7.07 64.51 -46.64
C GLU A 209 7.82 64.59 -47.97
N ASP A 210 7.77 65.73 -48.67
CA ASP A 210 8.52 65.99 -49.91
C ASP A 210 10.02 66.01 -49.63
N ALA A 211 10.46 66.66 -48.54
CA ALA A 211 11.84 66.63 -48.10
C ALA A 211 12.29 65.19 -47.76
N PHE A 212 11.42 64.39 -47.13
CA PHE A 212 11.68 62.98 -46.86
C PHE A 212 11.69 62.13 -48.14
N ALA A 213 10.82 62.39 -49.11
CA ALA A 213 10.77 61.68 -50.39
C ALA A 213 11.99 62.02 -51.27
N GLU A 214 12.38 63.29 -51.33
CA GLU A 214 13.58 63.76 -52.01
C GLU A 214 14.83 63.16 -51.36
N TRP A 215 14.89 63.16 -50.02
CA TRP A 215 15.93 62.47 -49.26
C TRP A 215 15.97 60.97 -49.59
N ARG A 216 14.83 60.27 -49.62
CA ARG A 216 14.78 58.82 -49.91
C ARG A 216 15.30 58.52 -51.31
N GLN A 217 14.99 59.38 -52.28
CA GLN A 217 15.53 59.30 -53.64
C GLN A 217 17.02 59.63 -53.72
N GLN A 218 17.51 60.60 -52.94
CA GLN A 218 18.94 60.96 -52.89
C GLN A 218 19.79 59.88 -52.19
N SER A 219 19.23 59.25 -51.13
CA SER A 219 19.81 58.12 -50.40
C SER A 219 19.92 56.87 -51.28
N GLN A 220 18.85 56.52 -52.02
CA GLN A 220 18.87 55.41 -52.99
C GLN A 220 19.87 55.62 -54.15
N ARG A 221 20.26 56.87 -54.43
CA ARG A 221 21.24 57.23 -55.45
C ARG A 221 22.68 57.31 -54.91
N ASN A 222 22.95 56.85 -53.68
CA ASN A 222 24.26 56.82 -53.01
C ASN A 222 25.01 58.17 -52.95
N LYS A 223 24.30 59.30 -52.82
CA LYS A 223 24.91 60.64 -52.81
C LYS A 223 25.18 61.25 -51.41
N LEU A 224 24.87 60.55 -50.31
CA LEU A 224 24.99 61.08 -48.94
C LEU A 224 25.89 60.20 -48.06
N SER A 225 26.70 60.81 -47.18
CA SER A 225 27.46 60.09 -46.15
C SER A 225 26.56 59.71 -44.97
N PHE A 226 26.92 58.66 -44.22
CA PHE A 226 26.12 58.17 -43.07
C PHE A 226 25.92 59.23 -41.97
N GLU A 227 26.89 60.12 -41.78
CA GLU A 227 26.84 61.18 -40.77
C GLU A 227 25.86 62.30 -41.18
N VAL A 228 25.82 62.64 -42.48
CA VAL A 228 24.80 63.55 -43.03
C VAL A 228 23.44 62.86 -43.00
N PHE A 229 23.38 61.56 -43.30
CA PHE A 229 22.16 60.74 -43.24
C PHE A 229 21.50 60.78 -41.85
N GLN A 230 22.25 60.55 -40.76
CA GLN A 230 21.69 60.60 -39.41
C GLN A 230 21.25 62.01 -39.02
N LYS A 231 22.03 63.04 -39.36
CA LYS A 231 21.68 64.44 -39.07
C LYS A 231 20.42 64.88 -39.80
N THR A 232 20.26 64.53 -41.09
CA THR A 232 19.08 64.91 -41.88
C THR A 232 17.82 64.19 -41.42
N VAL A 233 17.90 62.90 -41.09
CA VAL A 233 16.74 62.14 -40.55
C VAL A 233 16.38 62.62 -39.15
N ALA A 234 17.36 62.93 -38.30
CA ALA A 234 17.13 63.50 -36.98
C ALA A 234 16.48 64.89 -37.07
N ALA A 235 16.89 65.73 -38.04
CA ALA A 235 16.26 67.02 -38.30
C ALA A 235 14.79 66.86 -38.75
N ILE A 236 14.52 66.00 -39.74
CA ILE A 236 13.14 65.72 -40.20
C ILE A 236 12.29 65.17 -39.04
N ARG A 237 12.85 64.31 -38.18
CA ARG A 237 12.17 63.82 -36.97
C ARG A 237 11.90 64.94 -35.97
N LEU A 238 12.86 65.82 -35.71
CA LEU A 238 12.68 66.95 -34.80
C LEU A 238 11.60 67.91 -35.31
N ASP A 239 11.62 68.22 -36.61
CA ASP A 239 10.66 69.11 -37.23
C ASP A 239 9.26 68.49 -37.28
N LEU A 240 9.17 67.18 -37.57
CA LEU A 240 7.91 66.45 -37.52
C LEU A 240 7.38 66.30 -36.08
N ARG A 241 8.26 66.20 -35.08
CA ARG A 241 7.89 66.23 -33.66
C ARG A 241 7.28 67.57 -33.29
N HIS A 242 7.95 68.67 -33.65
CA HIS A 242 7.41 70.02 -33.41
C HIS A 242 6.09 70.25 -34.13
N LEU A 243 5.94 69.72 -35.34
CA LEU A 243 4.67 69.77 -36.06
C LEU A 243 3.58 69.01 -35.32
N ILE A 244 3.84 67.77 -34.86
CA ILE A 244 2.88 66.97 -34.09
C ILE A 244 2.51 67.65 -32.76
N GLU A 245 3.50 68.24 -32.06
CA GLU A 245 3.29 69.01 -30.81
C GLU A 245 2.36 70.21 -31.03
N GLN A 246 2.43 70.86 -32.20
CA GLN A 246 1.63 72.03 -32.58
C GLN A 246 0.29 71.71 -33.26
N LEU A 247 -0.03 70.43 -33.48
CA LEU A 247 -1.34 70.07 -34.03
C LEU A 247 -2.45 70.49 -33.06
N GLU A 248 -3.60 70.89 -33.60
CA GLU A 248 -4.80 71.20 -32.84
C GLU A 248 -5.95 70.27 -33.27
N VAL A 249 -6.87 69.96 -32.33
CA VAL A 249 -8.02 69.05 -32.56
C VAL A 249 -8.81 69.45 -33.81
N GLU A 250 -8.92 70.75 -34.07
CA GLU A 250 -9.70 71.33 -35.17
C GLU A 250 -9.18 70.97 -36.57
N GLN A 251 -7.91 70.56 -36.66
CA GLN A 251 -7.24 70.15 -37.90
C GLN A 251 -7.53 68.68 -38.26
N PHE A 252 -8.04 67.90 -37.32
CA PHE A 252 -8.34 66.49 -37.50
C PHE A 252 -9.72 66.29 -38.16
N ARG A 253 -9.93 65.17 -38.86
CA ARG A 253 -11.25 64.81 -39.42
C ARG A 253 -12.23 64.55 -38.29
N LYS A 254 -13.52 64.82 -38.45
CA LYS A 254 -14.52 64.52 -37.39
C LYS A 254 -14.51 63.05 -36.91
N THR A 255 -14.09 62.10 -37.76
CA THR A 255 -13.96 60.67 -37.45
C THR A 255 -12.54 60.27 -37.04
N TRP A 256 -11.69 61.22 -36.65
CA TRP A 256 -10.27 60.97 -36.40
C TRP A 256 -10.01 59.92 -35.33
N ALA A 257 -10.84 59.83 -34.29
CA ALA A 257 -10.70 58.85 -33.22
C ALA A 257 -10.84 57.41 -33.76
N GLY A 258 -11.83 57.18 -34.63
CA GLY A 258 -12.01 55.90 -35.32
C GLY A 258 -10.92 55.59 -36.35
N ILE A 259 -10.43 56.60 -37.10
CA ILE A 259 -9.32 56.43 -38.04
C ILE A 259 -8.02 56.10 -37.31
N PHE A 260 -7.80 56.74 -36.16
CA PHE A 260 -6.65 56.52 -35.29
C PHE A 260 -6.68 55.10 -34.74
N ALA A 261 -7.78 54.70 -34.11
CA ALA A 261 -7.95 53.36 -33.57
C ALA A 261 -7.76 52.28 -34.66
N ASN A 262 -8.39 52.43 -35.82
CA ASN A 262 -8.29 51.46 -36.91
C ASN A 262 -6.88 51.33 -37.50
N THR A 263 -6.09 52.40 -37.55
CA THR A 263 -4.75 52.34 -38.19
C THR A 263 -3.63 52.05 -37.18
N TYR A 264 -3.77 52.52 -35.94
CA TYR A 264 -2.82 52.27 -34.86
C TYR A 264 -2.95 50.83 -34.32
N TYR A 265 -4.18 50.29 -34.24
CA TYR A 265 -4.43 48.92 -33.78
C TYR A 265 -4.61 47.89 -34.92
N GLY A 266 -4.89 48.31 -36.16
CA GLY A 266 -5.40 47.42 -37.23
C GLY A 266 -4.43 46.97 -38.33
N LEU A 267 -3.11 46.87 -38.07
CA LEU A 267 -2.15 46.27 -39.02
C LEU A 267 -1.41 45.04 -38.47
N GLN A 268 -2.12 44.20 -37.72
CA GLN A 268 -2.09 42.74 -37.83
C GLN A 268 -3.50 42.25 -37.44
N PRO A 269 -4.10 41.26 -38.12
CA PRO A 269 -5.01 40.38 -37.41
C PRO A 269 -4.12 39.72 -36.37
N VAL A 270 -4.21 40.17 -35.13
CA VAL A 270 -3.80 39.32 -34.03
C VAL A 270 -4.73 38.12 -34.21
N GLU A 271 -4.20 37.01 -34.76
CA GLU A 271 -4.78 35.71 -34.48
C GLU A 271 -5.05 35.76 -32.99
N ALA A 272 -6.33 35.70 -32.59
CA ALA A 272 -6.70 35.73 -31.19
C ALA A 272 -5.70 34.82 -30.49
N PRO A 273 -4.81 35.35 -29.62
CA PRO A 273 -3.81 34.50 -29.04
C PRO A 273 -4.63 33.37 -28.42
N ALA A 274 -4.26 32.13 -28.72
CA ALA A 274 -4.77 30.97 -28.03
C ALA A 274 -4.28 31.08 -26.58
N ASP A 275 -4.76 32.09 -25.87
CA ASP A 275 -4.28 32.55 -24.60
C ASP A 275 -5.06 31.73 -23.59
N LYS A 276 -4.40 30.69 -23.08
CA LYS A 276 -4.92 29.88 -21.97
C LYS A 276 -5.12 30.72 -20.70
N LEU A 277 -4.72 31.99 -20.70
CA LEU A 277 -4.87 32.96 -19.60
C LEU A 277 -5.92 34.05 -19.91
N ALA A 278 -6.95 33.76 -20.71
CA ALA A 278 -8.03 34.68 -21.12
C ALA A 278 -8.91 35.24 -19.97
N GLY A 279 -8.52 35.06 -18.71
CA GLY A 279 -9.31 35.44 -17.52
C GLY A 279 -8.78 36.63 -16.71
N LEU A 280 -7.90 37.48 -17.25
CA LEU A 280 -7.52 38.74 -16.56
C LEU A 280 -8.23 39.92 -17.23
N PHE A 281 -8.93 40.74 -16.43
CA PHE A 281 -9.50 41.99 -16.92
C PHE A 281 -8.36 42.97 -17.17
N LEU A 282 -8.25 43.45 -18.41
CA LEU A 282 -7.33 44.53 -18.73
C LEU A 282 -7.92 45.83 -18.18
N PRO A 283 -7.25 46.54 -17.26
CA PRO A 283 -7.74 47.83 -16.79
C PRO A 283 -7.55 48.85 -17.92
N ILE A 284 -8.55 48.99 -18.79
CA ILE A 284 -8.67 50.06 -19.80
C ILE A 284 -9.33 51.30 -19.13
N SER A 285 -9.17 51.43 -17.81
CA SER A 285 -9.68 52.57 -17.04
C SER A 285 -8.80 53.81 -17.25
N GLU A 286 -9.38 54.98 -16.97
CA GLU A 286 -8.66 56.26 -16.93
C GLU A 286 -7.42 56.16 -16.03
N ILE A 287 -6.29 56.72 -16.46
CA ILE A 287 -5.05 56.68 -15.67
C ILE A 287 -5.15 57.71 -14.55
N LEU A 288 -5.22 57.22 -13.32
CA LEU A 288 -5.25 58.04 -12.13
C LEU A 288 -3.82 58.46 -11.77
N ILE A 289 -3.54 59.76 -11.86
CA ILE A 289 -2.20 60.29 -11.58
C ILE A 289 -1.96 60.32 -10.05
N PRO A 290 -0.92 59.63 -9.55
CA PRO A 290 -0.59 59.61 -8.13
C PRO A 290 -0.15 60.99 -7.65
N LYS A 291 -0.43 61.29 -6.39
CA LYS A 291 -0.02 62.55 -5.75
C LYS A 291 1.25 62.40 -4.92
N THR A 292 1.57 61.19 -4.47
CA THR A 292 2.63 60.91 -3.48
C THR A 292 3.64 59.85 -3.94
N LEU A 293 4.89 60.02 -3.52
CA LEU A 293 6.01 59.08 -3.70
C LEU A 293 6.08 58.09 -2.53
N ASN A 294 6.71 56.93 -2.77
CA ASN A 294 7.03 55.96 -1.73
C ASN A 294 8.38 56.35 -1.07
N LEU A 295 8.34 56.98 0.11
CA LEU A 295 9.54 57.42 0.85
C LEU A 295 9.79 56.54 2.09
N PRO A 296 11.06 56.25 2.44
CA PRO A 296 11.39 55.50 3.67
C PRO A 296 11.17 56.34 4.93
N ASP A 297 10.65 55.72 6.01
CA ASP A 297 10.18 56.36 7.27
C ASP A 297 11.19 57.30 7.95
N HIS A 298 12.48 57.26 7.59
CA HIS A 298 13.52 58.08 8.21
C HIS A 298 13.68 59.49 7.60
N SER A 299 12.95 59.83 6.52
CA SER A 299 13.01 61.16 5.89
C SER A 299 11.99 62.17 6.43
N ILE A 300 11.11 61.77 7.36
CA ILE A 300 10.12 62.66 7.96
C ILE A 300 10.68 63.20 9.28
N THR A 301 11.51 64.24 9.19
CA THR A 301 11.79 65.13 10.33
C THR A 301 10.90 66.37 10.23
N ASP A 302 10.27 66.74 11.35
CA ASP A 302 9.15 67.69 11.52
C ASP A 302 9.33 69.14 11.02
N GLU A 303 10.32 69.46 10.18
CA GLU A 303 10.50 70.82 9.62
C GLU A 303 10.89 70.84 8.12
N ALA A 304 10.47 69.85 7.32
CA ALA A 304 10.82 69.78 5.90
C ALA A 304 9.67 70.11 4.93
N TRP A 305 9.69 71.35 4.40
CA TRP A 305 9.22 71.83 3.08
C TRP A 305 7.93 71.25 2.47
N GLU A 306 6.92 72.12 2.26
CA GLU A 306 5.78 71.87 1.36
C GLU A 306 6.28 71.35 0.00
N GLY A 307 6.07 70.06 -0.27
CA GLY A 307 6.47 69.40 -1.53
C GLY A 307 7.39 68.18 -1.39
N VAL A 308 7.94 67.89 -0.20
CA VAL A 308 8.68 66.65 0.04
C VAL A 308 7.69 65.47 0.05
N GLY A 309 7.81 64.60 -0.95
CA GLY A 309 6.95 63.42 -1.12
C GLY A 309 5.82 63.58 -2.14
N THR A 310 5.68 64.73 -2.82
CA THR A 310 4.72 64.90 -3.93
C THR A 310 5.39 64.81 -5.30
N LEU A 311 4.69 64.24 -6.30
CA LEU A 311 5.22 64.11 -7.66
C LEU A 311 5.30 65.46 -8.39
N SER A 312 6.43 65.75 -9.02
CA SER A 312 6.57 66.90 -9.92
C SER A 312 5.69 66.77 -11.17
N VAL A 313 5.34 67.88 -11.81
CA VAL A 313 4.53 67.89 -13.05
C VAL A 313 5.16 67.01 -14.14
N GLN A 314 6.49 67.02 -14.26
CA GLN A 314 7.22 66.19 -15.22
C GLN A 314 7.10 64.69 -14.88
N GLN A 315 7.19 64.32 -13.60
CA GLN A 315 7.00 62.93 -13.17
C GLN A 315 5.55 62.46 -13.34
N GLN A 316 4.56 63.35 -13.14
CA GLN A 316 3.15 63.04 -13.38
C GLN A 316 2.88 62.78 -14.88
N GLN A 317 3.47 63.58 -15.77
CA GLN A 317 3.40 63.38 -17.21
C GLN A 317 4.13 62.10 -17.63
N GLU A 318 5.32 61.83 -17.09
CA GLU A 318 6.08 60.61 -17.38
C GLU A 318 5.37 59.35 -16.86
N PHE A 319 4.74 59.42 -15.68
CA PHE A 319 3.87 58.36 -15.15
C PHE A 319 2.72 58.06 -16.12
N ARG A 320 1.94 59.09 -16.48
CA ARG A 320 0.80 58.95 -17.40
C ARG A 320 1.23 58.38 -18.73
N ARG A 321 2.31 58.90 -19.33
CA ARG A 321 2.85 58.43 -20.60
C ARG A 321 3.22 56.96 -20.57
N ASN A 322 3.97 56.52 -19.56
CA ASN A 322 4.43 55.13 -19.48
C ASN A 322 3.28 54.15 -19.18
N LEU A 323 2.28 54.52 -18.37
CA LEU A 323 1.11 53.67 -18.15
C LEU A 323 0.24 53.55 -19.41
N LEU A 324 0.06 54.63 -20.18
CA LEU A 324 -0.63 54.57 -21.48
C LEU A 324 0.07 53.60 -22.44
N LEU A 325 1.40 53.70 -22.53
CA LEU A 325 2.21 52.82 -23.37
C LEU A 325 2.18 51.37 -22.87
N ALA A 326 2.09 51.16 -21.56
CA ALA A 326 1.93 49.83 -21.00
C ALA A 326 0.56 49.23 -21.35
N GLN A 327 -0.53 49.98 -21.21
CA GLN A 327 -1.89 49.55 -21.61
C GLN A 327 -1.94 49.20 -23.11
N ASP A 328 -1.36 50.03 -23.97
CA ASP A 328 -1.30 49.78 -25.41
C ASP A 328 -0.46 48.51 -25.73
N ALA A 329 0.68 48.35 -25.08
CA ALA A 329 1.53 47.18 -25.28
C ALA A 329 0.84 45.88 -24.82
N ILE A 330 0.02 45.93 -23.75
CA ILE A 330 -0.81 44.81 -23.32
C ILE A 330 -1.90 44.52 -24.35
N GLY A 331 -2.56 45.54 -24.89
CA GLY A 331 -3.61 45.39 -25.92
C GLY A 331 -3.14 44.71 -27.21
N ILE A 332 -1.84 44.79 -27.53
CA ILE A 332 -1.21 44.16 -28.70
C ILE A 332 -0.52 42.83 -28.33
N GLY A 333 -0.60 42.38 -27.07
CA GLY A 333 0.00 41.13 -26.60
C GLY A 333 1.53 41.18 -26.37
N ASN A 334 2.14 42.36 -26.35
CA ASN A 334 3.57 42.53 -26.10
C ASN A 334 3.87 42.80 -24.61
N PHE A 335 3.70 41.76 -23.80
CA PHE A 335 3.79 41.84 -22.34
C PHE A 335 5.19 42.21 -21.82
N SER A 336 6.25 41.86 -22.55
CA SER A 336 7.63 42.23 -22.17
C SER A 336 7.85 43.75 -22.20
N ARG A 337 7.28 44.41 -23.22
CA ARG A 337 7.36 45.87 -23.37
C ARG A 337 6.46 46.57 -22.36
N ALA A 338 5.26 46.05 -22.13
CA ALA A 338 4.37 46.57 -21.09
C ALA A 338 5.02 46.54 -19.70
N TYR A 339 5.62 45.41 -19.34
CA TYR A 339 6.34 45.26 -18.08
C TYR A 339 7.50 46.26 -17.97
N ALA A 340 8.28 46.46 -19.05
CA ALA A 340 9.38 47.43 -19.04
C ALA A 340 8.92 48.87 -18.78
N HIS A 341 7.79 49.29 -19.35
CA HIS A 341 7.22 50.61 -19.10
C HIS A 341 6.74 50.79 -17.66
N CYS A 342 6.04 49.79 -17.10
CA CYS A 342 5.62 49.83 -15.71
C CYS A 342 6.82 49.78 -14.74
N GLU A 343 7.83 48.96 -15.03
CA GLU A 343 9.02 48.82 -14.19
C GLU A 343 9.90 50.07 -14.25
N HIS A 344 9.94 50.77 -15.39
CA HIS A 344 10.57 52.08 -15.51
C HIS A 344 9.93 53.08 -14.54
N VAL A 345 8.59 53.14 -14.49
CA VAL A 345 7.85 53.98 -13.54
C VAL A 345 8.15 53.58 -12.09
N ARG A 346 8.12 52.29 -11.78
CA ARG A 346 8.41 51.79 -10.42
C ARG A 346 9.83 52.14 -9.96
N SER A 347 10.83 52.08 -10.84
CA SER A 347 12.24 52.28 -10.50
C SER A 347 12.70 53.74 -10.52
N HIS A 348 12.14 54.58 -11.39
CA HIS A 348 12.57 55.98 -11.58
C HIS A 348 11.63 56.99 -10.90
N ILE A 349 10.37 56.61 -10.69
CA ILE A 349 9.36 57.47 -10.06
C ILE A 349 8.97 56.91 -8.68
N ASP A 350 8.76 55.60 -8.55
CA ASP A 350 8.28 54.91 -7.33
C ASP A 350 7.02 55.55 -6.67
N PRO A 351 5.90 55.64 -7.40
CA PRO A 351 4.69 56.27 -6.89
C PRO A 351 3.80 55.31 -6.07
N GLN A 352 3.01 55.86 -5.16
CA GLN A 352 1.94 55.12 -4.47
C GLN A 352 0.70 54.99 -5.37
N SER A 353 0.60 53.90 -6.14
CA SER A 353 -0.48 53.69 -7.10
C SER A 353 -0.88 52.22 -7.21
N ALA A 354 -2.12 51.86 -6.82
CA ALA A 354 -2.65 50.52 -7.01
C ALA A 354 -2.71 50.15 -8.50
N GLN A 355 -3.12 51.08 -9.37
CA GLN A 355 -3.18 50.89 -10.82
C GLN A 355 -1.82 50.50 -11.45
N LEU A 356 -0.70 51.07 -10.98
CA LEU A 356 0.63 50.66 -11.43
C LEU A 356 0.94 49.21 -11.05
N TYR A 357 0.67 48.82 -9.80
CA TYR A 357 0.99 47.49 -9.30
C TYR A 357 0.07 46.40 -9.86
N GLU A 358 -1.18 46.74 -10.21
CA GLU A 358 -2.07 45.86 -10.98
C GLU A 358 -1.49 45.60 -12.39
N LEU A 359 -1.07 46.65 -13.11
CA LEU A 359 -0.47 46.52 -14.43
C LEU A 359 0.89 45.79 -14.40
N LEU A 360 1.70 46.02 -13.37
CA LEU A 360 2.93 45.25 -13.12
C LEU A 360 2.63 43.77 -12.93
N LEU A 361 1.63 43.43 -12.12
CA LEU A 361 1.22 42.04 -11.87
C LEU A 361 0.78 41.36 -13.17
N ILE A 362 -0.13 41.98 -13.93
CA ILE A 362 -0.67 41.42 -15.19
C ILE A 362 0.45 41.26 -16.23
N SER A 363 1.22 42.32 -16.48
CA SER A 363 2.27 42.30 -17.50
C SER A 363 3.40 41.33 -17.14
N TYR A 364 3.76 41.21 -15.86
CA TYR A 364 4.77 40.26 -15.38
C TYR A 364 4.29 38.81 -15.46
N LEU A 365 3.07 38.52 -15.02
CA LEU A 365 2.48 37.18 -15.07
C LEU A 365 2.38 36.67 -16.51
N LYS A 366 1.97 37.53 -17.44
CA LYS A 366 1.88 37.21 -18.88
C LYS A 366 3.24 37.11 -19.56
N LYS A 367 4.23 37.90 -19.13
CA LYS A 367 5.61 37.83 -19.62
C LYS A 367 6.31 36.54 -19.21
N GLU A 368 6.28 36.20 -17.92
CA GLU A 368 7.00 35.04 -17.39
C GLU A 368 6.24 33.73 -17.56
N THR A 369 4.89 33.77 -17.57
CA THR A 369 3.93 32.66 -17.50
C THR A 369 3.82 31.97 -16.13
N PRO A 370 2.61 31.55 -15.71
CA PRO A 370 2.42 30.86 -14.43
C PRO A 370 3.27 29.59 -14.26
N ASP A 371 3.40 28.76 -15.30
CA ASP A 371 4.17 27.51 -15.21
C ASP A 371 5.65 27.77 -14.91
N ARG A 372 6.25 28.82 -15.48
CA ARG A 372 7.65 29.19 -15.20
C ARG A 372 7.84 29.80 -13.81
N ILE A 373 6.85 30.56 -13.34
CA ILE A 373 6.88 31.15 -11.99
C ILE A 373 6.84 30.03 -10.95
N ILE A 374 5.90 29.09 -11.10
CA ILE A 374 5.78 27.94 -10.21
C ILE A 374 7.02 27.02 -10.29
N HIS A 375 7.54 26.77 -11.49
CA HIS A 375 8.75 25.97 -11.64
C HIS A 375 9.98 26.63 -10.97
N ASP A 376 10.14 27.96 -11.04
CA ASP A 376 11.21 28.68 -10.30
C ASP A 376 10.96 28.67 -8.79
N ALA A 377 9.70 28.65 -8.35
CA ALA A 377 9.37 28.57 -6.93
C ALA A 377 9.69 27.20 -6.33
N VAL A 378 9.41 26.10 -7.05
CA VAL A 378 9.60 24.73 -6.54
C VAL A 378 11.06 24.26 -6.68
N TYR A 379 11.75 24.62 -7.77
CA TYR A 379 13.10 24.12 -8.06
C TYR A 379 14.19 25.20 -8.06
N GLY A 380 13.81 26.47 -8.14
CA GLY A 380 14.71 27.60 -8.31
C GLY A 380 14.92 28.38 -7.02
N LYS A 381 15.14 29.69 -7.16
CA LYS A 381 15.35 30.60 -6.02
C LYS A 381 14.04 31.24 -5.51
N GLY A 382 12.90 30.92 -6.12
CA GLY A 382 11.62 31.59 -5.85
C GLY A 382 11.58 33.06 -6.23
N SER A 383 12.60 33.56 -6.95
CA SER A 383 12.74 34.98 -7.31
C SER A 383 11.54 35.49 -8.09
N LYS A 384 10.98 34.65 -8.97
CA LYS A 384 9.85 35.05 -9.81
C LYS A 384 8.56 35.14 -9.01
N LEU A 385 8.35 34.23 -8.07
CA LEU A 385 7.19 34.26 -7.19
C LEU A 385 7.24 35.46 -6.24
N ASN A 386 8.42 35.78 -5.71
CA ASN A 386 8.62 36.97 -4.87
C ASN A 386 8.18 38.26 -5.57
N HIS A 387 8.43 38.41 -6.88
CA HIS A 387 7.92 39.55 -7.63
C HIS A 387 6.38 39.60 -7.66
N VAL A 388 5.72 38.46 -7.88
CA VAL A 388 4.25 38.36 -7.85
C VAL A 388 3.72 38.73 -6.46
N VAL A 389 4.31 38.19 -5.40
CA VAL A 389 3.95 38.47 -4.00
C VAL A 389 4.09 39.95 -3.67
N VAL A 390 5.22 40.56 -4.05
CA VAL A 390 5.45 42.00 -3.83
C VAL A 390 4.44 42.84 -4.59
N TYR A 391 4.16 42.52 -5.85
CA TYR A 391 3.21 43.28 -6.66
C TYR A 391 1.77 43.14 -6.14
N ALA A 392 1.34 41.93 -5.78
CA ALA A 392 0.02 41.68 -5.19
C ALA A 392 -0.16 42.32 -3.81
N GLY A 393 0.88 42.27 -2.97
CA GLY A 393 0.87 42.89 -1.64
C GLY A 393 0.79 44.42 -1.71
N ARG A 394 1.64 45.05 -2.55
CA ARG A 394 1.61 46.51 -2.75
C ARG A 394 0.32 46.98 -3.42
N PHE A 395 -0.20 46.21 -4.37
CA PHE A 395 -1.51 46.47 -4.94
C PHE A 395 -2.60 46.48 -3.84
N SER A 396 -2.67 45.43 -3.01
CA SER A 396 -3.67 45.32 -1.94
C SER A 396 -3.55 46.45 -0.91
N GLU A 397 -2.33 46.79 -0.50
CA GLU A 397 -2.05 47.90 0.41
C GLU A 397 -2.56 49.24 -0.14
N TYR A 398 -2.19 49.58 -1.39
CA TYR A 398 -2.59 50.84 -2.00
C TYR A 398 -4.07 50.90 -2.38
N GLN A 399 -4.69 49.75 -2.70
CA GLN A 399 -6.12 49.65 -2.91
C GLN A 399 -6.90 49.90 -1.61
N GLN A 400 -6.41 49.44 -0.46
CA GLN A 400 -7.00 49.73 0.86
C GLN A 400 -6.82 51.20 1.27
N LEU A 401 -5.68 51.80 0.91
CA LEU A 401 -5.37 53.21 1.19
C LEU A 401 -5.96 54.20 0.16
N ASP A 402 -6.79 53.72 -0.76
CA ASP A 402 -7.45 54.50 -1.82
C ASP A 402 -6.47 55.32 -2.70
N LYS A 403 -5.28 54.73 -2.98
CA LYS A 403 -4.22 55.35 -3.78
C LYS A 403 -4.28 54.88 -5.22
N CYS A 404 -4.90 55.68 -6.09
CA CYS A 404 -5.16 55.34 -7.50
C CYS A 404 -5.84 53.96 -7.62
N PRO A 405 -7.04 53.79 -7.02
CA PRO A 405 -7.72 52.51 -6.93
C PRO A 405 -8.16 52.00 -8.31
N THR A 406 -8.38 50.70 -8.39
CA THR A 406 -8.87 50.03 -9.60
C THR A 406 -10.10 49.18 -9.28
N GLU A 407 -11.04 49.11 -10.21
CA GLU A 407 -12.27 48.31 -10.03
C GLU A 407 -12.02 46.82 -10.32
N ALA A 408 -11.16 46.51 -11.29
CA ALA A 408 -10.87 45.15 -11.74
C ALA A 408 -9.83 44.40 -10.89
N GLY A 409 -9.06 45.11 -10.04
CA GLY A 409 -7.88 44.54 -9.40
C GLY A 409 -8.16 43.38 -8.43
N ARG A 410 -9.32 43.35 -7.77
CA ARG A 410 -9.73 42.20 -6.94
C ARG A 410 -9.96 40.93 -7.78
N TYR A 411 -10.60 41.07 -8.94
CA TYR A 411 -10.77 39.96 -9.87
C TYR A 411 -9.41 39.50 -10.42
N ASN A 412 -8.53 40.43 -10.78
CA ASN A 412 -7.21 40.11 -11.31
C ASN A 412 -6.30 39.40 -10.32
N LEU A 413 -6.39 39.72 -9.02
CA LEU A 413 -5.75 38.94 -7.96
C LEU A 413 -6.28 37.50 -7.91
N ARG A 414 -7.60 37.32 -7.92
CA ARG A 414 -8.24 35.99 -7.92
C ARG A 414 -7.84 35.17 -9.14
N ALA A 415 -7.92 35.75 -10.33
CA ALA A 415 -7.54 35.09 -11.58
C ALA A 415 -6.03 34.77 -11.64
N THR A 416 -5.19 35.62 -11.06
CA THR A 416 -3.75 35.34 -10.90
C THR A 416 -3.53 34.12 -10.00
N ALA A 417 -4.21 34.08 -8.85
CA ALA A 417 -4.13 32.96 -7.92
C ALA A 417 -4.66 31.66 -8.54
N GLU A 418 -5.77 31.70 -9.28
CA GLU A 418 -6.29 30.56 -10.02
C GLU A 418 -5.30 30.05 -11.07
N ALA A 419 -4.71 30.93 -11.88
CA ALA A 419 -3.73 30.55 -12.90
C ALA A 419 -2.45 29.93 -12.29
N LEU A 420 -2.00 30.43 -11.15
CA LEU A 420 -0.87 29.88 -10.39
C LEU A 420 -1.23 28.54 -9.74
N SER A 421 -2.45 28.40 -9.22
CA SER A 421 -2.98 27.14 -8.69
C SER A 421 -3.02 26.06 -9.77
N ASP A 422 -3.54 26.38 -10.95
CA ASP A 422 -3.59 25.45 -12.07
C ASP A 422 -2.19 25.02 -12.53
N ALA A 423 -1.24 25.96 -12.61
CA ALA A 423 0.14 25.66 -12.93
C ALA A 423 0.80 24.76 -11.88
N LEU A 424 0.51 25.00 -10.60
CA LEU A 424 0.99 24.18 -9.49
C LEU A 424 0.38 22.79 -9.50
N LEU A 425 -0.93 22.65 -9.75
CA LEU A 425 -1.61 21.37 -9.90
C LEU A 425 -1.09 20.59 -11.11
N ARG A 426 -0.83 21.26 -12.24
CA ARG A 426 -0.18 20.64 -13.41
C ARG A 426 1.20 20.11 -13.05
N LEU A 427 2.06 20.92 -12.43
CA LEU A 427 3.39 20.47 -12.01
C LEU A 427 3.27 19.29 -11.03
N TYR A 428 2.45 19.45 -9.98
CA TYR A 428 2.20 18.41 -9.01
C TYR A 428 1.75 17.11 -9.68
N SER A 429 0.83 17.16 -10.64
CA SER A 429 0.32 15.98 -11.37
C SER A 429 1.40 15.15 -12.07
N THR A 430 2.53 15.76 -12.45
CA THR A 430 3.62 15.06 -13.17
C THR A 430 4.40 14.07 -12.30
N TYR A 431 4.42 14.26 -10.97
CA TYR A 431 5.11 13.34 -10.06
C TYR A 431 4.40 11.98 -9.98
N GLN A 432 5.15 10.88 -10.05
CA GLN A 432 4.57 9.54 -10.06
C GLN A 432 4.72 8.85 -8.71
N ASN A 433 3.97 9.23 -7.67
CA ASN A 433 4.04 8.56 -6.37
C ASN A 433 2.65 8.41 -5.76
N ASP A 434 2.37 7.27 -5.15
CA ASP A 434 1.21 7.06 -4.29
C ASP A 434 1.66 6.16 -3.14
N TYR A 435 1.93 6.76 -1.98
CA TYR A 435 2.52 6.06 -0.84
C TYR A 435 1.74 4.77 -0.47
N ILE A 436 0.40 4.80 -0.43
CA ILE A 436 -0.45 3.62 -0.17
C ILE A 436 -0.18 2.49 -1.16
N LEU A 437 0.03 2.80 -2.44
CA LEU A 437 0.19 1.80 -3.49
C LEU A 437 1.66 1.37 -3.68
N HIS A 438 2.59 2.26 -3.37
CA HIS A 438 4.02 2.13 -3.66
C HIS A 438 4.82 1.75 -2.41
N THR A 439 4.39 0.71 -1.70
CA THR A 439 5.11 0.13 -0.55
C THR A 439 5.95 -1.07 -0.98
N GLY A 440 6.77 -1.61 -0.06
CA GLY A 440 7.57 -2.79 -0.32
C GLY A 440 8.58 -2.58 -1.47
N ARG A 441 8.58 -3.46 -2.48
CA ARG A 441 9.49 -3.35 -3.64
C ARG A 441 9.14 -2.18 -4.55
N TYR A 442 7.85 -1.85 -4.71
CA TYR A 442 7.44 -0.71 -5.53
C TYR A 442 7.99 0.62 -5.02
N SER A 443 8.18 0.76 -3.70
CA SER A 443 8.79 1.98 -3.12
C SER A 443 10.16 2.30 -3.73
N SER A 444 10.93 1.28 -4.11
CA SER A 444 12.27 1.43 -4.68
C SER A 444 12.29 1.67 -6.19
N GLU A 445 11.18 1.41 -6.88
CA GLU A 445 11.06 1.57 -8.34
C GLU A 445 10.65 2.98 -8.75
N VAL A 446 10.27 3.80 -7.77
CA VAL A 446 9.67 5.11 -7.97
C VAL A 446 10.65 6.22 -7.54
N PRO A 447 10.82 7.30 -8.32
CA PRO A 447 11.66 8.42 -7.94
C PRO A 447 11.23 9.09 -6.62
N ASP A 448 12.21 9.49 -5.80
CA ASP A 448 11.96 10.26 -4.60
C ASP A 448 11.85 11.76 -4.92
N ASN A 449 10.60 12.22 -5.03
CA ASN A 449 10.20 13.60 -5.24
C ASN A 449 9.70 14.28 -3.94
N ARG A 450 9.94 13.70 -2.75
CA ARG A 450 9.41 14.23 -1.47
C ARG A 450 9.73 15.70 -1.26
N ALA A 451 10.98 16.08 -1.51
CA ALA A 451 11.43 17.47 -1.39
C ALA A 451 10.64 18.39 -2.33
N ALA A 452 10.46 18.00 -3.60
CA ALA A 452 9.77 18.84 -4.57
C ALA A 452 8.26 18.99 -4.24
N ILE A 453 7.62 17.92 -3.77
CA ILE A 453 6.20 17.98 -3.37
C ILE A 453 6.01 18.79 -2.08
N SER A 454 6.92 18.66 -1.12
CA SER A 454 6.91 19.51 0.08
C SER A 454 7.01 20.99 -0.28
N HIS A 455 7.90 21.36 -1.21
CA HIS A 455 7.97 22.73 -1.73
C HIS A 455 6.69 23.14 -2.48
N CYS A 456 6.03 22.24 -3.22
CA CYS A 456 4.73 22.55 -3.83
C CYS A 456 3.68 22.95 -2.78
N VAL A 457 3.61 22.23 -1.65
CA VAL A 457 2.68 22.56 -0.56
C VAL A 457 3.06 23.91 0.07
N GLN A 458 4.34 24.15 0.35
CA GLN A 458 4.80 25.43 0.90
C GLN A 458 4.46 26.60 -0.03
N VAL A 459 4.72 26.46 -1.33
CA VAL A 459 4.38 27.47 -2.35
C VAL A 459 2.87 27.69 -2.43
N ALA A 460 2.05 26.62 -2.37
CA ALA A 460 0.59 26.76 -2.33
C ALA A 460 0.15 27.61 -1.13
N MET A 461 0.68 27.32 0.05
CA MET A 461 0.34 28.01 1.29
C MET A 461 0.88 29.44 1.34
N GLU A 462 2.02 29.73 0.72
CA GLU A 462 2.58 31.07 0.57
C GLU A 462 1.69 31.93 -0.34
N ILE A 463 1.32 31.43 -1.52
CA ILE A 463 0.47 32.15 -2.48
C ILE A 463 -0.92 32.41 -1.88
N TYR A 464 -1.48 31.41 -1.20
CA TYR A 464 -2.77 31.52 -0.51
C TYR A 464 -2.77 32.68 0.49
N ARG A 465 -1.69 32.83 1.26
CA ARG A 465 -1.54 33.89 2.28
C ARG A 465 -1.28 35.28 1.70
N THR A 466 -0.49 35.35 0.64
CA THR A 466 0.14 36.61 0.21
C THR A 466 -0.47 37.23 -1.05
N VAL A 467 -1.09 36.42 -1.90
CA VAL A 467 -1.66 36.89 -3.18
C VAL A 467 -3.19 36.95 -3.11
N HIS A 468 -3.84 35.80 -2.96
CA HIS A 468 -5.30 35.70 -2.80
C HIS A 468 -5.68 34.30 -2.25
N PRO A 469 -6.62 34.21 -1.30
CA PRO A 469 -7.12 32.92 -0.80
C PRO A 469 -7.94 32.23 -1.89
N TYR A 470 -7.35 31.26 -2.60
CA TYR A 470 -8.02 30.49 -3.65
C TYR A 470 -8.08 29.01 -3.28
N ARG A 471 -9.25 28.39 -3.50
CA ARG A 471 -9.57 27.02 -3.06
C ARG A 471 -8.57 25.96 -3.55
N GLY A 472 -8.04 26.09 -4.76
CA GLY A 472 -7.19 25.07 -5.37
C GLY A 472 -5.87 24.84 -4.61
N PHE A 473 -5.39 25.86 -3.89
CA PHE A 473 -4.22 25.72 -3.02
C PHE A 473 -4.53 24.90 -1.76
N LEU A 474 -5.71 25.11 -1.16
CA LEU A 474 -6.16 24.33 -0.01
C LEU A 474 -6.54 22.91 -0.40
N GLU A 475 -7.09 22.70 -1.59
CA GLU A 475 -7.31 21.34 -2.14
C GLU A 475 -6.00 20.57 -2.24
N LEU A 476 -4.95 21.19 -2.81
CA LEU A 476 -3.64 20.57 -2.90
C LEU A 476 -3.03 20.32 -1.51
N ALA A 477 -3.01 21.33 -0.65
CA ALA A 477 -2.41 21.25 0.67
C ALA A 477 -3.14 20.26 1.57
N ALA A 478 -4.47 20.31 1.64
CA ALA A 478 -5.26 19.37 2.43
C ALA A 478 -5.12 17.94 1.89
N ASN A 479 -5.19 17.74 0.58
CA ASN A 479 -5.04 16.41 0.01
C ASN A 479 -3.61 15.86 0.23
N GLU A 480 -2.56 16.64 0.05
CA GLU A 480 -1.18 16.15 0.27
C GLU A 480 -0.86 15.96 1.76
N LEU A 481 -1.16 16.93 2.62
CA LEU A 481 -0.84 16.89 4.06
C LEU A 481 -1.67 15.86 4.82
N CYS A 482 -2.92 15.61 4.42
CA CYS A 482 -3.73 14.54 4.99
C CYS A 482 -3.33 13.15 4.45
N ASN A 483 -2.23 13.06 3.71
CA ASN A 483 -1.83 11.89 2.96
C ASN A 483 -2.96 11.40 2.01
N GLY A 484 -3.87 12.23 1.53
CA GLY A 484 -4.71 11.89 0.36
C GLY A 484 -3.92 11.89 -0.97
N GLY A 485 -2.73 12.50 -0.98
CA GLY A 485 -1.89 12.82 -2.14
C GLY A 485 -0.80 11.79 -2.47
N LYS A 486 0.46 12.21 -2.56
CA LYS A 486 1.54 11.38 -3.16
C LYS A 486 2.50 10.78 -2.14
N TYR A 487 2.74 11.46 -1.02
CA TYR A 487 3.66 10.98 0.01
C TYR A 487 3.01 10.71 1.37
N ASP A 488 3.70 9.87 2.14
CA ASP A 488 3.47 9.71 3.56
C ASP A 488 4.40 10.62 4.35
N TYR A 489 3.83 11.56 5.08
CA TYR A 489 4.56 12.43 6.01
C TYR A 489 4.50 11.92 7.47
N ILE A 490 3.70 10.90 7.75
CA ILE A 490 3.44 10.38 9.09
C ILE A 490 4.34 9.17 9.35
N ARG A 491 5.21 9.26 10.35
CA ARG A 491 6.03 8.13 10.79
C ARG A 491 5.25 7.21 11.74
N GLN A 492 4.53 7.80 12.69
CA GLN A 492 3.77 7.06 13.70
C GLN A 492 2.63 7.92 14.26
N VAL A 493 1.55 7.24 14.65
CA VAL A 493 0.43 7.85 15.37
C VAL A 493 0.55 7.52 16.84
N GLU A 494 0.54 8.55 17.67
CA GLU A 494 0.58 8.47 19.13
C GLU A 494 -0.74 8.97 19.71
N ILE A 495 -1.14 8.41 20.85
CA ILE A 495 -2.32 8.89 21.58
C ILE A 495 -1.82 9.53 22.88
N ILE A 496 -1.88 10.86 22.93
CA ILE A 496 -1.40 11.67 24.07
C ILE A 496 -2.56 12.53 24.56
N GLY A 497 -2.92 12.41 25.83
CA GLY A 497 -3.98 13.23 26.44
C GLY A 497 -5.37 12.99 25.84
N ASP A 498 -5.64 11.78 25.33
CA ASP A 498 -6.87 11.42 24.61
C ASP A 498 -7.05 12.13 23.25
N GLU A 499 -5.95 12.48 22.59
CA GLU A 499 -5.95 13.02 21.22
C GLU A 499 -5.00 12.24 20.31
N PHE A 500 -5.33 12.14 19.02
CA PHE A 500 -4.42 11.63 18.00
C PHE A 500 -3.32 12.67 17.71
N ARG A 501 -2.07 12.27 17.91
CA ARG A 501 -0.88 13.06 17.55
C ARG A 501 -0.07 12.31 16.49
N PHE A 502 0.45 13.07 15.54
CA PHE A 502 1.15 12.53 14.38
C PHE A 502 2.62 12.92 14.48
N ALA A 503 3.49 11.93 14.66
CA ALA A 503 4.93 12.16 14.59
C ALA A 503 5.38 11.99 13.14
N SER A 504 6.11 12.96 12.62
CA SER A 504 6.63 12.98 11.26
C SER A 504 7.99 12.28 11.13
N HIS A 505 8.41 12.12 9.89
CA HIS A 505 9.82 11.89 9.58
C HIS A 505 10.66 13.14 9.95
N GLU A 506 11.95 12.93 10.30
CA GLU A 506 12.82 13.88 11.03
C GLU A 506 13.01 15.26 10.36
N ASP A 507 12.58 15.42 9.10
CA ASP A 507 12.76 16.64 8.29
C ASP A 507 11.48 17.46 8.05
N PHE A 508 10.30 17.04 8.54
CA PHE A 508 9.02 17.71 8.23
C PHE A 508 8.17 18.01 9.48
N GLY A 509 7.71 19.25 9.66
CA GLY A 509 6.96 19.69 10.85
C GLY A 509 5.45 19.43 10.79
N ILE A 510 5.00 18.20 10.56
CA ILE A 510 3.58 17.89 10.22
C ILE A 510 2.54 18.49 11.17
N GLU A 511 2.74 18.46 12.49
CA GLU A 511 1.78 19.02 13.45
C GLU A 511 1.69 20.55 13.38
N SER A 512 2.78 21.24 12.98
CA SER A 512 2.76 22.68 12.74
C SER A 512 1.94 23.00 11.49
N GLU A 513 2.22 22.28 10.40
CA GLU A 513 1.53 22.42 9.11
C GLU A 513 0.04 22.08 9.23
N ILE A 514 -0.32 21.05 10.01
CA ILE A 514 -1.72 20.70 10.29
C ILE A 514 -2.43 21.82 11.05
N ARG A 515 -1.82 22.38 12.10
CA ARG A 515 -2.43 23.50 12.84
C ARG A 515 -2.59 24.72 11.97
N GLU A 516 -1.61 24.98 11.11
CA GLU A 516 -1.68 26.07 10.16
C GLU A 516 -2.80 25.87 9.14
N LEU A 517 -2.94 24.67 8.57
CA LEU A 517 -4.04 24.32 7.68
C LEU A 517 -5.41 24.44 8.39
N ILE A 518 -5.54 23.95 9.62
CA ILE A 518 -6.77 24.09 10.42
C ILE A 518 -7.08 25.57 10.62
N GLY A 519 -6.10 26.39 11.01
CA GLY A 519 -6.28 27.83 11.17
C GLY A 519 -6.71 28.54 9.88
N MET A 520 -6.19 28.12 8.73
CA MET A 520 -6.64 28.63 7.43
C MET A 520 -8.08 28.20 7.12
N LEU A 521 -8.45 26.95 7.35
CA LEU A 521 -9.81 26.45 7.12
C LEU A 521 -10.84 27.10 8.07
N GLU A 522 -10.43 27.40 9.30
CA GLU A 522 -11.24 28.13 10.29
C GLU A 522 -11.43 29.60 9.88
N ALA A 523 -10.38 30.28 9.40
CA ALA A 523 -10.45 31.68 8.97
C ALA A 523 -11.37 31.93 7.76
N ILE A 524 -11.68 30.86 7.02
CA ILE A 524 -12.58 30.91 5.87
C ILE A 524 -14.04 30.69 6.31
N SER A 525 -14.28 30.04 7.46
CA SER A 525 -15.61 29.61 7.92
C SER A 525 -16.62 30.73 8.26
N ASP A 526 -16.31 32.01 8.02
CA ASP A 526 -17.12 33.16 8.44
C ASP A 526 -18.19 33.60 7.40
N GLU A 527 -18.19 33.07 6.16
CA GLU A 527 -19.22 33.34 5.12
C GLU A 527 -19.94 32.04 4.62
N ASP A 528 -21.19 32.16 4.14
CA ASP A 528 -22.04 30.99 3.76
C ASP A 528 -21.45 30.14 2.60
N ASP A 529 -20.74 30.76 1.66
CA ASP A 529 -20.07 30.08 0.53
C ASP A 529 -18.86 29.22 0.99
N ASP A 530 -18.31 29.54 2.15
CA ASP A 530 -17.07 28.97 2.66
C ASP A 530 -17.30 27.70 3.52
N ALA A 531 -18.47 27.60 4.16
CA ALA A 531 -18.91 26.35 4.79
C ALA A 531 -19.13 25.22 3.75
N LEU A 532 -19.63 25.58 2.56
CA LEU A 532 -19.75 24.66 1.43
C LEU A 532 -18.36 24.21 0.93
N MET A 533 -17.37 25.10 0.93
CA MET A 533 -16.00 24.79 0.53
C MET A 533 -15.34 23.78 1.48
N ASN A 534 -15.42 24.00 2.80
CA ASN A 534 -14.88 23.06 3.80
C ASN A 534 -15.50 21.66 3.65
N LYS A 535 -16.81 21.59 3.35
CA LYS A 535 -17.50 20.33 3.07
C LYS A 535 -16.98 19.65 1.80
N GLN A 536 -16.76 20.39 0.71
CA GLN A 536 -16.22 19.84 -0.53
C GLN A 536 -14.78 19.33 -0.38
N LEU A 537 -13.93 20.05 0.35
CA LEU A 537 -12.54 19.62 0.64
C LEU A 537 -12.50 18.28 1.38
N ARG A 538 -13.34 18.14 2.41
CA ARG A 538 -13.51 16.90 3.16
C ARG A 538 -13.97 15.75 2.26
N GLU A 539 -15.04 15.98 1.48
CA GLU A 539 -15.60 14.97 0.58
C GLU A 539 -14.57 14.50 -0.46
N ASN A 540 -13.83 15.42 -1.07
CA ASN A 540 -12.75 15.11 -2.00
C ASN A 540 -11.67 14.24 -1.37
N LEU A 541 -11.20 14.58 -0.15
CA LEU A 541 -10.22 13.76 0.57
C LEU A 541 -10.76 12.36 0.85
N PHE A 542 -12.00 12.26 1.36
CA PHE A 542 -12.63 10.97 1.66
C PHE A 542 -12.77 10.10 0.41
N PHE A 543 -13.23 10.67 -0.71
CA PHE A 543 -13.35 9.95 -1.99
C PHE A 543 -11.98 9.52 -2.52
N ASN A 544 -10.94 10.34 -2.38
CA ASN A 544 -9.58 9.97 -2.76
C ASN A 544 -9.07 8.77 -1.96
N LEU A 545 -9.19 8.79 -0.62
CA LEU A 545 -8.78 7.66 0.23
C LEU A 545 -9.56 6.38 -0.11
N ARG A 546 -10.87 6.50 -0.39
CA ARG A 546 -11.69 5.37 -0.83
C ARG A 546 -11.26 4.84 -2.19
N ALA A 547 -10.93 5.72 -3.14
CA ALA A 547 -10.43 5.34 -4.46
C ALA A 547 -9.08 4.62 -4.35
N LYS A 548 -8.17 5.10 -3.49
CA LYS A 548 -6.90 4.43 -3.20
C LYS A 548 -7.07 3.06 -2.58
N ARG A 549 -7.98 2.91 -1.60
CA ARG A 549 -8.36 1.60 -1.05
C ARG A 549 -8.77 0.62 -2.16
N HIS A 550 -9.62 1.07 -3.10
CA HIS A 550 -10.05 0.24 -4.22
C HIS A 550 -8.90 -0.12 -5.17
N ARG A 551 -8.01 0.84 -5.50
CA ARG A 551 -6.82 0.57 -6.31
C ARG A 551 -5.87 -0.42 -5.63
N LEU A 552 -5.62 -0.27 -4.33
CA LEU A 552 -4.79 -1.19 -3.54
C LEU A 552 -5.41 -2.60 -3.57
N GLN A 553 -6.72 -2.71 -3.37
CA GLN A 553 -7.43 -3.99 -3.44
C GLN A 553 -7.29 -4.66 -4.82
N SER A 554 -7.41 -3.89 -5.91
CA SER A 554 -7.20 -4.38 -7.27
C SER A 554 -5.76 -4.84 -7.52
N GLN A 555 -4.76 -4.06 -7.06
CA GLN A 555 -3.33 -4.36 -7.20
C GLN A 555 -2.96 -5.65 -6.46
N ILE A 556 -3.43 -5.81 -5.21
CA ILE A 556 -3.20 -7.01 -4.41
C ILE A 556 -3.87 -8.23 -5.04
N ALA A 557 -5.09 -8.09 -5.56
CA ALA A 557 -5.76 -9.18 -6.26
C ALA A 557 -5.01 -9.61 -7.53
N GLU A 558 -4.40 -8.67 -8.25
CA GLU A 558 -3.58 -8.96 -9.42
C GLU A 558 -2.24 -9.62 -9.05
N GLU A 559 -1.57 -9.14 -8.00
CA GLU A 559 -0.37 -9.75 -7.45
C GLU A 559 -0.61 -11.20 -7.01
N GLN A 560 -1.70 -11.45 -6.30
CA GLN A 560 -2.11 -12.81 -5.91
C GLN A 560 -2.38 -13.71 -7.11
N ARG A 561 -3.04 -13.20 -8.18
CA ARG A 561 -3.24 -13.95 -9.43
C ARG A 561 -1.92 -14.30 -10.13
N ARG A 562 -0.91 -13.43 -10.01
CA ARG A 562 0.42 -13.61 -10.63
C ARG A 562 1.40 -14.35 -9.72
N TYR A 563 1.02 -14.68 -8.48
CA TYR A 563 1.90 -15.28 -7.46
C TYR A 563 3.16 -14.46 -7.17
N ILE A 564 3.03 -13.13 -7.19
CA ILE A 564 4.09 -12.17 -6.89
C ILE A 564 3.69 -11.37 -5.65
N GLN A 565 4.65 -10.98 -4.81
CA GLN A 565 4.45 -10.09 -3.68
C GLN A 565 5.43 -8.92 -3.77
N PHE A 566 4.97 -7.80 -4.31
CA PHE A 566 5.76 -6.58 -4.42
C PHE A 566 5.28 -5.51 -3.45
N THR A 567 3.97 -5.41 -3.22
CA THR A 567 3.39 -4.48 -2.26
C THR A 567 3.51 -5.02 -0.84
N ASP A 568 3.97 -4.19 0.11
CA ASP A 568 3.88 -4.52 1.53
C ASP A 568 2.46 -4.16 2.02
N LEU A 569 1.56 -5.15 1.92
CA LEU A 569 0.15 -4.98 2.23
C LEU A 569 -0.10 -4.39 3.63
N ARG A 570 0.71 -4.76 4.63
CA ARG A 570 0.50 -4.27 6.00
C ARG A 570 0.88 -2.80 6.11
N ASP A 571 1.99 -2.41 5.48
CA ASP A 571 2.45 -1.02 5.42
C ASP A 571 1.41 -0.13 4.75
N SER A 572 0.94 -0.52 3.56
CA SER A 572 -0.08 0.20 2.79
C SER A 572 -1.39 0.40 3.56
N VAL A 573 -1.81 -0.59 4.35
CA VAL A 573 -3.02 -0.48 5.17
C VAL A 573 -2.78 0.39 6.41
N ILE A 574 -1.59 0.35 7.02
CA ILE A 574 -1.23 1.29 8.11
C ILE A 574 -1.30 2.72 7.58
N GLU A 575 -0.65 2.98 6.45
CA GLU A 575 -0.65 4.27 5.75
C GLU A 575 -2.07 4.79 5.48
N LEU A 576 -2.95 3.94 4.93
CA LEU A 576 -4.37 4.28 4.71
C LEU A 576 -5.12 4.59 6.02
N VAL A 577 -4.85 3.83 7.08
CA VAL A 577 -5.46 4.06 8.41
C VAL A 577 -4.97 5.39 8.98
N GLN A 578 -3.68 5.68 8.92
CA GLN A 578 -3.11 6.92 9.44
C GLN A 578 -3.66 8.15 8.71
N ALA A 579 -3.76 8.08 7.37
CA ALA A 579 -4.38 9.14 6.56
C ALA A 579 -5.85 9.37 6.93
N SER A 580 -6.59 8.30 7.19
CA SER A 580 -7.98 8.39 7.66
C SER A 580 -8.07 9.06 9.04
N LEU A 581 -7.20 8.68 9.97
CA LEU A 581 -7.14 9.31 11.31
C LEU A 581 -6.80 10.81 11.23
N LEU A 582 -5.91 11.19 10.30
CA LEU A 582 -5.56 12.60 10.10
C LEU A 582 -6.72 13.39 9.46
N GLY A 583 -7.41 12.80 8.48
CA GLY A 583 -8.64 13.38 7.94
C GLY A 583 -9.71 13.61 9.02
N TYR A 584 -9.86 12.67 9.96
CA TYR A 584 -10.72 12.86 11.13
C TYR A 584 -10.26 14.01 12.03
N LYS A 585 -8.94 14.15 12.29
CA LYS A 585 -8.42 15.24 13.14
C LYS A 585 -8.70 16.62 12.55
N ILE A 586 -8.63 16.77 11.23
CA ILE A 586 -8.80 18.07 10.56
C ILE A 586 -10.27 18.43 10.34
N PHE A 587 -11.09 17.49 9.85
CA PHE A 587 -12.47 17.78 9.45
C PHE A 587 -13.54 17.27 10.43
N GLY A 588 -13.19 16.28 11.26
CA GLY A 588 -14.15 15.57 12.11
C GLY A 588 -15.20 14.75 11.35
N ASP A 589 -16.01 14.01 12.12
CA ASP A 589 -17.09 13.15 11.58
C ASP A 589 -18.49 13.49 12.13
N LYS A 590 -18.62 14.44 13.08
CA LYS A 590 -19.86 14.67 13.85
C LYS A 590 -21.09 15.04 13.01
N LEU A 591 -20.90 15.61 11.81
CA LEU A 591 -21.97 16.10 10.93
C LEU A 591 -22.23 15.19 9.71
N TYR A 592 -21.56 14.04 9.63
CA TYR A 592 -21.57 13.19 8.45
C TYR A 592 -22.15 11.81 8.76
N PRO A 593 -22.82 11.15 7.79
CA PRO A 593 -23.34 9.81 8.00
C PRO A 593 -22.20 8.79 8.14
N ASP A 594 -22.44 7.69 8.86
CA ASP A 594 -21.39 6.71 9.20
C ASP A 594 -20.63 6.12 8.00
N HIS A 595 -21.28 6.02 6.83
CA HIS A 595 -20.65 5.49 5.62
C HIS A 595 -19.66 6.47 4.95
N GLU A 596 -19.65 7.73 5.40
CA GLU A 596 -18.71 8.78 4.99
C GLU A 596 -17.76 9.15 6.12
N SER A 597 -17.72 8.39 7.23
CA SER A 597 -16.82 8.65 8.36
C SER A 597 -15.40 8.17 8.08
N PHE A 598 -14.41 9.03 8.38
CA PHE A 598 -13.00 8.66 8.31
C PHE A 598 -12.64 7.58 9.35
N LEU A 599 -13.17 7.70 10.57
CA LEU A 599 -12.98 6.69 11.61
C LEU A 599 -13.56 5.34 11.19
N ARG A 600 -14.70 5.35 10.49
CA ARG A 600 -15.29 4.14 9.91
C ARG A 600 -14.38 3.52 8.84
N LEU A 601 -13.82 4.33 7.94
CA LEU A 601 -12.89 3.84 6.92
C LEU A 601 -11.66 3.17 7.54
N ALA A 602 -11.11 3.74 8.61
CA ALA A 602 -10.00 3.18 9.36
C ALA A 602 -10.37 1.85 10.05
N ILE A 603 -11.47 1.81 10.80
CA ILE A 603 -11.88 0.62 11.56
C ILE A 603 -12.28 -0.55 10.64
N GLU A 604 -12.78 -0.25 9.44
CA GLU A 604 -13.04 -1.26 8.40
C GLU A 604 -11.78 -2.03 8.00
N GLN A 605 -10.61 -1.39 8.00
CA GLN A 605 -9.36 -2.08 7.68
C GLN A 605 -8.80 -2.88 8.87
N LEU A 606 -9.08 -2.44 10.10
CA LEU A 606 -8.53 -3.03 11.31
C LEU A 606 -9.39 -4.18 11.87
N LEU A 607 -10.71 -4.08 11.76
CA LEU A 607 -11.68 -5.02 12.33
C LEU A 607 -12.85 -5.35 11.39
N PRO A 608 -12.62 -5.71 10.11
CA PRO A 608 -13.71 -5.88 9.13
C PRO A 608 -14.78 -6.90 9.57
N GLY A 609 -14.37 -7.99 10.22
CA GLY A 609 -15.28 -9.07 10.64
C GLY A 609 -16.18 -8.75 11.83
N LEU A 610 -15.95 -7.61 12.52
CA LEU A 610 -16.74 -7.20 13.69
C LEU A 610 -17.69 -6.05 13.39
N LEU A 611 -17.68 -5.52 12.17
CA LEU A 611 -18.52 -4.40 11.79
C LEU A 611 -19.82 -4.88 11.18
N LEU A 612 -20.93 -4.36 11.71
CA LEU A 612 -22.24 -4.53 11.07
C LEU A 612 -22.26 -3.79 9.71
N PRO A 613 -23.03 -4.30 8.74
CA PRO A 613 -23.34 -3.56 7.52
C PRO A 613 -23.92 -2.19 7.86
N THR A 614 -23.57 -1.18 7.08
CA THR A 614 -24.12 0.18 7.27
C THR A 614 -25.62 0.20 6.98
N ALA A 615 -26.32 1.29 7.33
CA ALA A 615 -27.74 1.47 7.03
C ALA A 615 -28.08 1.36 5.52
N SER A 616 -27.10 1.57 4.64
CA SER A 616 -27.22 1.38 3.18
C SER A 616 -27.00 -0.07 2.73
N GLY A 617 -26.81 -1.01 3.65
CA GLY A 617 -26.59 -2.43 3.37
C GLY A 617 -25.19 -2.76 2.84
N THR A 618 -24.26 -1.80 2.81
CA THR A 618 -22.90 -2.06 2.33
C THR A 618 -22.07 -2.80 3.40
N PRO A 619 -21.46 -3.95 3.07
CA PRO A 619 -20.60 -4.68 3.99
C PRO A 619 -19.26 -3.96 4.19
N ALA A 620 -18.59 -4.22 5.32
CA ALA A 620 -17.24 -3.73 5.56
C ALA A 620 -16.28 -4.24 4.47
N ASN A 621 -15.51 -3.33 3.89
CA ASN A 621 -14.57 -3.66 2.81
C ASN A 621 -13.13 -3.37 3.24
N ALA A 622 -12.41 -4.43 3.62
CA ALA A 622 -10.99 -4.39 3.96
C ALA A 622 -10.11 -4.80 2.79
N VAL A 623 -8.91 -4.24 2.73
CA VAL A 623 -7.90 -4.63 1.76
C VAL A 623 -7.17 -5.87 2.26
N GLY A 624 -7.47 -7.02 1.64
CA GLY A 624 -6.91 -8.31 2.02
C GLY A 624 -7.39 -8.80 3.39
N ASN A 625 -6.74 -9.87 3.88
CA ASN A 625 -7.08 -10.49 5.17
C ASN A 625 -5.87 -10.38 6.12
N LEU A 626 -5.68 -9.19 6.71
CA LEU A 626 -4.58 -8.90 7.62
C LEU A 626 -4.95 -9.23 9.08
N ARG A 627 -3.98 -9.78 9.82
CA ARG A 627 -4.13 -10.02 11.26
C ARG A 627 -3.45 -8.94 12.06
N TRP A 628 -4.27 -8.17 12.77
CA TRP A 628 -3.82 -7.08 13.62
C TRP A 628 -3.59 -7.50 15.08
N PHE A 629 -4.25 -8.56 15.51
CA PHE A 629 -4.28 -8.98 16.91
C PHE A 629 -3.92 -10.45 17.06
N ILE A 630 -3.31 -10.79 18.20
CA ILE A 630 -3.06 -12.16 18.67
C ILE A 630 -3.40 -12.27 20.16
N LEU A 631 -3.39 -13.49 20.70
CA LEU A 631 -3.41 -13.71 22.14
C LEU A 631 -1.99 -13.76 22.68
N ASP A 632 -1.75 -13.06 23.79
CA ASP A 632 -0.51 -13.21 24.54
C ASP A 632 -0.52 -14.45 25.45
N ALA A 633 0.58 -14.71 26.16
CA ALA A 633 0.71 -15.85 27.06
C ALA A 633 -0.31 -15.86 28.22
N SER A 634 -0.92 -14.71 28.54
CA SER A 634 -1.98 -14.59 29.55
C SER A 634 -3.39 -14.76 28.97
N GLY A 635 -3.51 -14.94 27.65
CA GLY A 635 -4.79 -14.98 26.94
C GLY A 635 -5.45 -13.61 26.78
N ALA A 636 -4.70 -12.52 26.94
CA ALA A 636 -5.16 -11.17 26.64
C ALA A 636 -4.90 -10.83 25.16
N VAL A 637 -5.74 -9.95 24.60
CA VAL A 637 -5.57 -9.46 23.24
C VAL A 637 -4.36 -8.54 23.20
N SER A 638 -3.41 -8.86 22.32
CA SER A 638 -2.21 -8.05 22.08
C SER A 638 -2.06 -7.77 20.57
N ALA A 639 -1.26 -6.77 20.23
CA ALA A 639 -0.93 -6.48 18.85
C ALA A 639 -0.13 -7.63 18.22
N HIS A 640 -0.40 -7.93 16.94
CA HIS A 640 0.39 -8.89 16.20
C HIS A 640 1.88 -8.48 16.19
N PRO A 641 2.86 -9.39 16.34
CA PRO A 641 4.29 -9.05 16.43
C PRO A 641 4.80 -8.22 15.26
N ASP A 642 4.30 -8.48 14.04
CA ASP A 642 4.61 -7.69 12.84
C ASP A 642 4.32 -6.19 13.01
N CYS A 643 3.32 -5.80 13.81
CA CYS A 643 3.00 -4.39 14.05
C CYS A 643 4.17 -3.64 14.71
N ALA A 644 5.03 -4.34 15.46
CA ALA A 644 6.21 -3.74 16.09
C ALA A 644 7.23 -3.24 15.06
N LYS A 645 7.34 -3.90 13.89
CA LYS A 645 8.21 -3.45 12.78
C LYS A 645 7.84 -2.04 12.30
N TYR A 646 6.54 -1.73 12.30
CA TYR A 646 5.98 -0.46 11.83
C TYR A 646 5.70 0.53 12.98
N ARG A 647 6.05 0.19 14.23
CA ARG A 647 5.73 1.00 15.43
C ARG A 647 4.25 1.35 15.55
N PHE A 648 3.37 0.48 15.06
CA PHE A 648 1.95 0.74 14.99
C PHE A 648 1.22 0.15 16.20
N GLU A 649 0.78 1.00 17.12
CA GLU A 649 0.07 0.61 18.34
C GLU A 649 -1.43 0.33 18.09
N VAL A 650 -1.71 -0.69 17.26
CA VAL A 650 -3.06 -0.97 16.74
C VAL A 650 -4.15 -1.09 17.81
N LEU A 651 -3.85 -1.67 18.98
CA LEU A 651 -4.83 -1.82 20.06
C LEU A 651 -5.27 -0.47 20.63
N LYS A 652 -4.32 0.45 20.86
CA LYS A 652 -4.63 1.79 21.35
C LYS A 652 -5.37 2.61 20.30
N VAL A 653 -4.97 2.49 19.03
CA VAL A 653 -5.66 3.15 17.91
C VAL A 653 -7.13 2.69 17.84
N VAL A 654 -7.39 1.39 17.86
CA VAL A 654 -8.76 0.84 17.85
C VAL A 654 -9.55 1.28 19.09
N GLU A 655 -8.95 1.20 20.27
CA GLU A 655 -9.59 1.65 21.52
C GLU A 655 -10.00 3.12 21.44
N LYS A 656 -9.13 3.98 20.90
CA LYS A 656 -9.39 5.41 20.72
C LYS A 656 -10.51 5.66 19.71
N ILE A 657 -10.47 5.03 18.54
CA ILE A 657 -11.52 5.13 17.51
C ILE A 657 -12.89 4.78 18.12
N VAL A 658 -12.98 3.66 18.84
CA VAL A 658 -14.24 3.21 19.45
C VAL A 658 -14.71 4.15 20.56
N LYS A 659 -13.78 4.70 21.37
CA LYS A 659 -14.11 5.70 22.40
C LYS A 659 -14.63 7.00 21.80
N ASP A 660 -14.05 7.48 20.70
CA ASP A 660 -14.49 8.72 20.05
C ASP A 660 -15.86 8.58 19.40
N HIS A 661 -16.19 7.40 18.90
CA HIS A 661 -17.49 7.13 18.27
C HIS A 661 -18.59 6.77 19.28
N ALA A 662 -18.30 5.89 20.26
CA ALA A 662 -19.30 5.27 21.14
C ALA A 662 -19.02 5.46 22.64
N GLY A 663 -18.01 6.24 23.00
CA GLY A 663 -17.61 6.49 24.39
C GLY A 663 -16.97 5.29 25.09
N HIS A 664 -16.64 5.48 26.37
CA HIS A 664 -16.03 4.43 27.20
C HIS A 664 -16.94 3.19 27.35
N ALA A 665 -18.25 3.40 27.45
CA ALA A 665 -19.23 2.30 27.53
C ALA A 665 -19.25 1.46 26.23
N GLY A 666 -19.09 2.09 25.07
CA GLY A 666 -18.97 1.39 23.79
C GLY A 666 -17.73 0.49 23.72
N TRP A 667 -16.57 0.98 24.18
CA TRP A 667 -15.36 0.16 24.24
C TRP A 667 -15.52 -1.09 25.10
N LEU A 668 -16.14 -0.96 26.29
CA LEU A 668 -16.41 -2.09 27.18
C LEU A 668 -17.32 -3.16 26.54
N GLN A 669 -18.17 -2.79 25.59
CA GLN A 669 -19.01 -3.72 24.84
C GLN A 669 -18.28 -4.36 23.65
N VAL A 670 -17.39 -3.64 22.98
CA VAL A 670 -16.66 -4.12 21.78
C VAL A 670 -15.45 -4.98 22.15
N GLN A 671 -14.74 -4.65 23.23
CA GLN A 671 -13.53 -5.37 23.64
C GLN A 671 -13.74 -6.90 23.80
N PRO A 672 -14.84 -7.40 24.42
CA PRO A 672 -15.11 -8.83 24.47
C PRO A 672 -15.33 -9.48 23.10
N ASN A 673 -15.90 -8.76 22.14
CA ASN A 673 -16.13 -9.25 20.78
C ASN A 673 -14.81 -9.39 20.02
N ILE A 674 -13.91 -8.42 20.16
CA ILE A 674 -12.53 -8.52 19.62
C ILE A 674 -11.85 -9.75 20.19
N LYS A 675 -11.87 -9.92 21.53
CA LYS A 675 -11.26 -11.09 22.18
C LYS A 675 -11.85 -12.42 21.67
N SER A 676 -13.17 -12.49 21.50
CA SER A 676 -13.88 -13.67 21.01
C SER A 676 -13.47 -14.03 19.58
N GLU A 677 -13.37 -13.05 18.69
CA GLU A 677 -13.00 -13.29 17.29
C GLU A 677 -11.52 -13.64 17.12
N VAL A 678 -10.63 -12.92 17.82
CA VAL A 678 -9.20 -13.24 17.87
C VAL A 678 -8.98 -14.65 18.42
N TYR A 679 -9.71 -15.04 19.48
CA TYR A 679 -9.64 -16.40 20.02
C TYR A 679 -10.01 -17.46 18.98
N LYS A 680 -11.11 -17.28 18.23
CA LYS A 680 -11.54 -18.28 17.22
C LYS A 680 -10.49 -18.44 16.12
N GLN A 681 -9.98 -17.33 15.59
CA GLN A 681 -8.98 -17.35 14.53
C GLN A 681 -7.68 -17.98 15.03
N PHE A 682 -7.19 -17.54 16.19
CA PHE A 682 -5.96 -18.01 16.81
C PHE A 682 -6.02 -19.51 17.13
N ALA A 683 -7.15 -20.00 17.66
CA ALA A 683 -7.35 -21.42 17.90
C ALA A 683 -7.39 -22.25 16.61
N ALA A 684 -8.06 -21.76 15.56
CA ALA A 684 -8.12 -22.43 14.27
C ALA A 684 -6.73 -22.53 13.61
N ASP A 685 -5.89 -21.50 13.76
CA ASP A 685 -4.53 -21.51 13.24
C ASP A 685 -3.62 -22.50 13.96
N ALA A 686 -3.72 -22.56 15.28
CA ALA A 686 -2.97 -23.52 16.08
C ALA A 686 -3.32 -24.94 15.64
N GLU A 687 -4.62 -25.23 15.45
CA GLU A 687 -5.09 -26.52 14.96
C GLU A 687 -4.61 -26.79 13.51
N ALA A 688 -4.70 -25.81 12.61
CA ALA A 688 -4.24 -25.97 11.23
C ALA A 688 -2.73 -26.26 11.16
N LYS A 689 -1.91 -25.53 11.92
CA LYS A 689 -0.46 -25.78 12.03
C LYS A 689 -0.18 -27.17 12.60
N TYR A 690 -0.95 -27.61 13.59
CA TYR A 690 -0.80 -28.94 14.17
C TYR A 690 -1.14 -30.05 13.17
N LEU A 691 -2.24 -29.91 12.42
CA LEU A 691 -2.65 -30.86 11.38
C LEU A 691 -1.64 -30.93 10.24
N ASP A 692 -1.07 -29.80 9.84
CA ASP A 692 -0.01 -29.72 8.82
C ASP A 692 1.24 -30.52 9.26
N ILE A 693 1.75 -30.30 10.47
CA ILE A 693 2.90 -31.08 11.00
C ILE A 693 2.55 -32.57 11.09
N ARG A 694 1.34 -32.91 11.56
CA ARG A 694 0.89 -34.31 11.61
C ARG A 694 0.95 -34.94 10.23
N ASP A 695 0.51 -34.22 9.20
CA ASP A 695 0.50 -34.73 7.84
C ASP A 695 1.90 -34.81 7.26
N GLN A 696 2.80 -33.87 7.56
CA GLN A 696 4.22 -33.91 7.18
C GLN A 696 4.98 -35.07 7.84
N LEU A 697 4.71 -35.37 9.12
CA LEU A 697 5.38 -36.46 9.85
C LEU A 697 5.03 -37.87 9.34
N LYS A 698 3.96 -38.01 8.55
CA LYS A 698 3.59 -39.29 7.89
C LYS A 698 4.53 -39.67 6.74
N TRP A 699 5.33 -38.73 6.25
CA TRP A 699 6.13 -38.92 5.05
C TRP A 699 7.36 -39.76 5.41
N THR A 700 7.82 -40.60 4.51
CA THR A 700 8.97 -41.50 4.73
C THR A 700 10.22 -41.04 3.99
N ASP A 701 10.16 -39.89 3.31
CA ASP A 701 11.22 -39.33 2.48
C ASP A 701 11.77 -38.00 3.04
N VAL A 702 12.55 -37.28 2.23
CA VAL A 702 13.24 -36.01 2.58
C VAL A 702 12.29 -34.91 3.04
N ARG A 703 10.99 -35.01 2.72
CA ARG A 703 9.98 -33.99 3.03
C ARG A 703 9.49 -34.14 4.47
N ARG A 704 9.77 -35.27 5.13
CA ARG A 704 9.55 -35.45 6.58
C ARG A 704 10.47 -34.49 7.35
N PRO A 705 9.93 -33.59 8.19
CA PRO A 705 10.77 -32.73 9.00
C PRO A 705 11.58 -33.54 10.01
N ASN A 706 12.78 -33.05 10.33
CA ASN A 706 13.55 -33.59 11.45
C ASN A 706 12.72 -33.45 12.76
N GLU A 707 12.86 -34.38 13.70
CA GLU A 707 12.13 -34.35 14.96
C GLU A 707 12.35 -33.04 15.74
N THR A 708 13.54 -32.44 15.65
CA THR A 708 13.82 -31.16 16.32
C THR A 708 12.99 -30.02 15.74
N ASP A 709 12.85 -29.95 14.41
CA ASP A 709 12.04 -28.93 13.74
C ASP A 709 10.55 -29.16 13.98
N ALA A 710 10.10 -30.42 13.93
CA ALA A 710 8.74 -30.79 14.29
C ALA A 710 8.40 -30.39 15.74
N ARG A 711 9.33 -30.61 16.69
CA ARG A 711 9.17 -30.18 18.08
C ARG A 711 9.06 -28.68 18.22
N ARG A 712 9.89 -27.90 17.52
CA ARG A 712 9.83 -26.44 17.55
C ARG A 712 8.43 -25.95 17.17
N THR A 713 7.87 -26.49 16.08
CA THR A 713 6.54 -26.08 15.63
C THR A 713 5.44 -26.58 16.57
N ILE A 714 5.52 -27.82 17.09
CA ILE A 714 4.55 -28.32 18.06
C ILE A 714 4.59 -27.52 19.37
N ILE A 715 5.78 -27.12 19.86
CA ILE A 715 5.89 -26.26 21.06
C ILE A 715 5.12 -24.95 20.87
N GLN A 716 5.22 -24.32 19.69
CA GLN A 716 4.44 -23.11 19.37
C GLN A 716 2.94 -23.39 19.41
N VAL A 717 2.48 -24.54 18.91
CA VAL A 717 1.08 -24.96 19.01
C VAL A 717 0.67 -25.17 20.46
N LEU A 718 1.46 -25.87 21.27
CA LEU A 718 1.15 -26.12 22.69
C LEU A 718 1.02 -24.80 23.47
N GLN A 719 1.91 -23.84 23.22
CA GLN A 719 1.85 -22.50 23.81
C GLN A 719 0.62 -21.71 23.33
N ALA A 720 0.25 -21.85 22.05
CA ALA A 720 -0.96 -21.24 21.51
C ALA A 720 -2.23 -21.83 22.14
N TRP A 721 -2.29 -23.15 22.31
CA TRP A 721 -3.38 -23.84 23.02
C TRP A 721 -3.49 -23.43 24.48
N GLU A 722 -2.37 -23.26 25.19
CA GLU A 722 -2.33 -22.74 26.56
C GLU A 722 -2.85 -21.29 26.62
N SER A 723 -2.42 -20.43 25.70
CA SER A 723 -2.89 -19.04 25.58
C SER A 723 -4.39 -18.96 25.28
N ALA A 724 -4.89 -19.85 24.41
CA ALA A 724 -6.31 -19.97 24.10
C ALA A 724 -7.13 -20.41 25.34
N TYR A 725 -6.62 -21.35 26.12
CA TYR A 725 -7.23 -21.73 27.41
C TYR A 725 -7.30 -20.54 28.38
N HIS A 726 -6.21 -19.80 28.56
CA HIS A 726 -6.20 -18.63 29.44
C HIS A 726 -7.16 -17.52 28.96
N ALA A 727 -7.38 -17.40 27.64
CA ALA A 727 -8.34 -16.45 27.10
C ALA A 727 -9.78 -16.79 27.47
N TYR A 728 -10.19 -18.06 27.34
CA TYR A 728 -11.52 -18.57 27.68
C TYR A 728 -11.46 -19.95 28.36
N PRO A 729 -11.30 -20.02 29.70
CA PRO A 729 -11.11 -21.28 30.41
C PRO A 729 -12.22 -22.30 30.21
N GLU A 730 -13.49 -21.85 30.12
CA GLU A 730 -14.65 -22.74 29.93
C GLU A 730 -14.66 -23.43 28.56
N ARG A 731 -14.22 -22.72 27.50
CA ARG A 731 -14.20 -23.24 26.12
C ARG A 731 -12.88 -23.94 25.80
N GLY A 732 -11.80 -23.56 26.49
CA GLY A 732 -10.45 -24.03 26.21
C GLY A 732 -10.04 -25.30 26.95
N GLN A 733 -10.91 -25.94 27.73
CA GLN A 733 -10.58 -27.19 28.45
C GLN A 733 -10.09 -28.28 27.49
N ALA A 734 -10.70 -28.38 26.29
CA ALA A 734 -10.29 -29.33 25.26
C ALA A 734 -8.82 -29.13 24.82
N PHE A 735 -8.32 -27.89 24.81
CA PHE A 735 -6.93 -27.60 24.46
C PHE A 735 -5.95 -28.10 25.52
N LEU A 736 -6.30 -28.00 26.81
CA LEU A 736 -5.49 -28.60 27.87
C LEU A 736 -5.41 -30.12 27.71
N GLN A 737 -6.52 -30.77 27.36
CA GLN A 737 -6.54 -32.20 27.08
C GLN A 737 -5.66 -32.56 25.87
N HIS A 738 -5.68 -31.74 24.81
CA HIS A 738 -4.80 -31.91 23.65
C HIS A 738 -3.31 -31.79 24.01
N ILE A 739 -2.97 -30.82 24.87
CA ILE A 739 -1.60 -30.67 25.40
C ILE A 739 -1.21 -31.92 26.21
N LEU A 740 -2.07 -32.40 27.11
CA LEU A 740 -1.78 -33.58 27.92
C LEU A 740 -1.58 -34.84 27.06
N PHE A 741 -2.42 -35.07 26.06
CA PHE A 741 -2.26 -36.22 25.16
C PHE A 741 -0.98 -36.13 24.32
N GLU A 742 -0.62 -34.95 23.82
CA GLU A 742 0.65 -34.78 23.12
C GLU A 742 1.85 -35.01 24.05
N LEU A 743 1.88 -34.37 25.23
CA LEU A 743 2.98 -34.52 26.19
C LEU A 743 3.08 -35.95 26.77
N ALA A 744 1.97 -36.64 26.96
CA ALA A 744 1.92 -38.05 27.33
C ALA A 744 2.42 -39.00 26.24
N GLY A 745 2.69 -38.49 25.03
CA GLY A 745 3.18 -39.27 23.91
C GLY A 745 2.10 -40.11 23.21
N GLU A 746 0.82 -39.78 23.39
CA GLU A 746 -0.31 -40.44 22.72
C GLU A 746 -0.41 -40.03 21.25
N ARG A 747 0.01 -38.80 20.95
CA ARG A 747 -0.14 -38.18 19.64
C ARG A 747 1.17 -38.22 18.83
N LEU A 748 1.73 -37.08 18.40
CA LEU A 748 2.76 -37.06 17.37
C LEU A 748 4.10 -37.59 17.88
N LEU A 749 4.60 -37.05 18.98
CA LEU A 749 5.96 -37.32 19.44
C LEU A 749 6.02 -37.77 20.91
N LEU A 750 7.12 -38.43 21.27
CA LEU A 750 7.50 -38.62 22.68
C LEU A 750 8.22 -37.37 23.19
N TRP A 751 7.83 -36.88 24.37
CA TRP A 751 8.39 -35.66 24.97
C TRP A 751 9.22 -35.91 26.23
N MET A 752 8.97 -37.05 26.87
CA MET A 752 9.63 -37.45 28.10
C MET A 752 10.18 -38.86 27.95
N HIS A 753 11.25 -39.16 28.68
CA HIS A 753 11.81 -40.50 28.74
C HIS A 753 12.50 -40.74 30.08
N PHE A 754 12.72 -41.99 30.42
CA PHE A 754 13.60 -42.32 31.53
C PHE A 754 15.07 -42.29 31.11
N ASN A 755 15.91 -41.76 31.98
CA ASN A 755 17.37 -41.89 31.92
C ASN A 755 17.89 -42.41 33.26
N PRO A 756 18.38 -43.65 33.28
CA PRO A 756 17.52 -44.84 33.32
C PRO A 756 16.56 -44.88 34.52
N THR A 757 16.82 -44.09 35.58
CA THR A 757 16.07 -44.11 36.85
C THR A 757 15.19 -42.88 37.07
N GLN A 758 15.37 -41.81 36.29
CA GLN A 758 14.61 -40.58 36.42
C GLN A 758 13.87 -40.24 35.13
N LEU A 759 12.62 -39.81 35.25
CA LEU A 759 11.86 -39.24 34.15
C LEU A 759 12.41 -37.85 33.83
N ASN A 760 12.93 -37.69 32.62
CA ASN A 760 13.48 -36.46 32.09
C ASN A 760 12.74 -36.04 30.83
N THR A 761 12.77 -34.74 30.55
CA THR A 761 12.38 -34.19 29.25
C THR A 761 13.42 -34.57 28.20
N VAL A 762 12.98 -34.90 27.00
CA VAL A 762 13.86 -35.20 25.85
C VAL A 762 14.81 -34.02 25.58
N SER A 763 16.08 -34.30 25.30
CA SER A 763 17.16 -33.31 25.16
C SER A 763 16.85 -32.20 24.16
N GLU A 764 16.23 -32.55 23.04
CA GLU A 764 15.87 -31.66 21.93
C GLU A 764 14.81 -30.66 22.36
N SER A 765 13.85 -31.08 23.21
CA SER A 765 12.84 -30.18 23.77
C SER A 765 13.46 -29.20 24.77
N LEU A 766 14.37 -29.68 25.63
CA LEU A 766 15.10 -28.81 26.56
C LEU A 766 16.01 -27.82 25.83
N GLY A 767 16.66 -28.23 24.74
CA GLY A 767 17.47 -27.37 23.89
C GLY A 767 16.68 -26.23 23.23
N LEU A 768 15.37 -26.42 23.04
CA LEU A 768 14.43 -25.40 22.56
C LEU A 768 13.85 -24.54 23.70
N GLY A 769 14.31 -24.71 24.93
CA GLY A 769 13.83 -24.00 26.11
C GLY A 769 12.48 -24.49 26.65
N TYR A 770 12.01 -25.68 26.26
CA TYR A 770 10.72 -26.23 26.67
C TYR A 770 10.89 -27.47 27.55
N ASP A 771 10.54 -27.34 28.84
CA ASP A 771 10.55 -28.45 29.80
C ASP A 771 9.20 -29.16 29.86
N ALA A 772 9.04 -30.20 29.04
CA ALA A 772 7.81 -30.97 28.92
C ALA A 772 7.35 -31.59 30.24
N ARG A 773 8.27 -32.07 31.09
CA ARG A 773 7.95 -32.66 32.40
C ARG A 773 7.33 -31.61 33.33
N LYS A 774 7.91 -30.41 33.39
CA LYS A 774 7.38 -29.32 34.21
C LYS A 774 6.04 -28.84 33.68
N THR A 775 5.90 -28.68 32.37
CA THR A 775 4.64 -28.26 31.75
C THR A 775 3.55 -29.31 31.94
N PHE A 776 3.84 -30.60 31.77
CA PHE A 776 2.88 -31.69 32.01
C PHE A 776 2.30 -31.64 33.42
N LYS A 777 3.15 -31.46 34.45
CA LYS A 777 2.68 -31.28 35.84
C LYS A 777 1.82 -30.03 36.02
N LYS A 778 2.26 -28.90 35.45
CA LYS A 778 1.50 -27.63 35.51
C LYS A 778 0.10 -27.77 34.90
N ILE A 779 -0.02 -28.43 33.74
CA ILE A 779 -1.31 -28.60 33.07
C ILE A 779 -2.22 -29.59 33.81
N LEU A 780 -1.65 -30.60 34.48
CA LEU A 780 -2.43 -31.53 35.31
C LEU A 780 -3.09 -30.85 36.53
N GLU A 781 -2.52 -29.76 37.03
CA GLU A 781 -3.11 -28.96 38.12
C GLU A 781 -4.32 -28.13 37.64
N LEU A 782 -4.53 -28.01 36.33
CA LEU A 782 -5.64 -27.27 35.73
C LEU A 782 -6.82 -28.21 35.38
N PRO A 783 -8.06 -27.70 35.34
CA PRO A 783 -9.25 -28.49 35.01
C PRO A 783 -9.31 -28.85 33.52
N SER A 784 -8.49 -29.82 33.11
CA SER A 784 -8.36 -30.32 31.73
C SER A 784 -9.43 -31.35 31.33
N GLY A 785 -10.18 -31.87 32.32
CA GLY A 785 -11.12 -32.97 32.12
C GLY A 785 -10.48 -34.36 32.06
N LEU A 786 -9.14 -34.46 32.12
CA LEU A 786 -8.42 -35.73 32.20
C LEU A 786 -7.99 -35.99 33.65
N GLU A 787 -8.30 -37.17 34.19
CA GLU A 787 -7.86 -37.53 35.54
C GLU A 787 -6.34 -37.73 35.60
N THR A 788 -5.73 -37.35 36.73
CA THR A 788 -4.28 -37.42 36.91
C THR A 788 -3.75 -38.84 36.72
N GLU A 789 -4.46 -39.84 37.25
CA GLU A 789 -4.09 -41.25 37.11
C GLU A 789 -4.13 -41.71 35.64
N GLU A 790 -5.14 -41.30 34.88
CA GLU A 790 -5.28 -41.64 33.47
C GLU A 790 -4.16 -41.01 32.62
N ALA A 791 -3.78 -39.77 32.90
CA ALA A 791 -2.68 -39.10 32.22
C ALA A 791 -1.33 -39.81 32.47
N TYR A 792 -1.05 -40.22 33.71
CA TYR A 792 0.16 -40.97 34.05
C TYR A 792 0.15 -42.38 33.46
N LYS A 793 -1.02 -43.02 33.38
CA LYS A 793 -1.20 -44.31 32.68
C LYS A 793 -0.88 -44.20 31.20
N LEU A 794 -1.38 -43.17 30.51
CA LEU A 794 -1.07 -42.92 29.09
C LEU A 794 0.43 -42.68 28.90
N LEU A 795 1.04 -41.81 29.71
CA LEU A 795 2.47 -41.54 29.67
C LEU A 795 3.30 -42.82 29.85
N ALA A 796 3.00 -43.61 30.88
CA ALA A 796 3.67 -44.88 31.17
C ALA A 796 3.57 -45.85 29.98
N THR A 797 2.35 -46.04 29.46
CA THR A 797 2.05 -46.95 28.36
C THR A 797 2.78 -46.53 27.07
N ASN A 798 2.79 -45.23 26.76
CA ASN A 798 3.42 -44.72 25.55
C ASN A 798 4.95 -44.74 25.61
N ILE A 799 5.56 -44.41 26.75
CA ILE A 799 7.01 -44.58 26.91
C ILE A 799 7.39 -46.06 26.71
N PHE A 800 6.64 -46.98 27.31
CA PHE A 800 6.91 -48.40 27.19
C PHE A 800 6.76 -48.90 25.74
N ASN A 801 5.64 -48.60 25.09
CA ASN A 801 5.30 -49.11 23.76
C ASN A 801 6.03 -48.41 22.61
N ARG A 802 6.32 -47.11 22.71
CA ARG A 802 6.95 -46.34 21.63
C ARG A 802 8.47 -46.22 21.77
N LYS A 803 9.02 -46.41 22.98
CA LYS A 803 10.47 -46.35 23.22
C LYS A 803 11.05 -47.68 23.69
N ILE A 804 10.62 -48.19 24.85
CA ILE A 804 11.31 -49.32 25.49
C ILE A 804 11.23 -50.60 24.65
N LYS A 805 10.01 -51.01 24.29
CA LYS A 805 9.78 -52.24 23.53
C LYS A 805 10.42 -52.19 22.13
N PRO A 806 10.27 -51.12 21.32
CA PRO A 806 10.93 -51.03 20.01
C PRO A 806 12.47 -51.01 20.11
N GLU A 807 13.03 -50.31 21.10
CA GLU A 807 14.49 -50.29 21.30
C GLU A 807 15.03 -51.65 21.74
N TYR A 808 14.27 -52.40 22.54
CA TYR A 808 14.60 -53.78 22.92
C TYR A 808 14.50 -54.74 21.73
N GLU A 809 13.49 -54.60 20.88
CA GLU A 809 13.30 -55.44 19.69
C GLU A 809 14.47 -55.31 18.70
N LYS A 810 15.04 -54.10 18.55
CA LYS A 810 16.22 -53.82 17.71
C LYS A 810 17.51 -54.50 18.19
N VAL A 811 17.61 -54.87 19.47
CA VAL A 811 18.82 -55.50 20.02
C VAL A 811 18.94 -56.93 19.51
N LEU A 812 20.10 -57.29 18.96
CA LEU A 812 20.37 -58.67 18.54
C LEU A 812 20.68 -59.55 19.76
N ALA A 813 20.10 -60.75 19.79
CA ALA A 813 20.34 -61.69 20.88
C ALA A 813 21.81 -62.15 20.88
N GLY A 814 22.45 -62.16 22.05
CA GLY A 814 23.86 -62.54 22.22
C GLY A 814 24.90 -61.49 21.83
N ASP A 815 24.51 -60.30 21.35
CA ASP A 815 25.46 -59.18 21.14
C ASP A 815 25.81 -58.50 22.46
N GLU A 816 26.81 -59.03 23.16
CA GLU A 816 27.22 -58.58 24.51
C GLU A 816 27.56 -57.08 24.58
N GLY A 817 27.95 -56.45 23.46
CA GLY A 817 28.18 -55.00 23.40
C GLY A 817 26.91 -54.17 23.65
N GLN A 818 25.73 -54.75 23.48
CA GLN A 818 24.43 -54.10 23.69
C GLN A 818 23.76 -54.49 25.03
N ARG A 819 24.43 -55.27 25.88
CA ARG A 819 23.88 -55.70 27.18
C ARG A 819 23.50 -54.51 28.08
N SER A 820 24.38 -53.51 28.20
CA SER A 820 24.13 -52.29 29.00
C SER A 820 22.92 -51.50 28.51
N LYS A 821 22.61 -51.59 27.21
CA LYS A 821 21.40 -50.98 26.64
C LYS A 821 20.15 -51.71 27.12
N VAL A 822 20.10 -53.05 27.06
CA VAL A 822 18.96 -53.82 27.58
C VAL A 822 18.82 -53.65 29.09
N GLU A 823 19.94 -53.64 29.81
CA GLU A 823 19.97 -53.34 31.22
C GLU A 823 19.29 -52.01 31.56
N SER A 824 19.65 -50.95 30.83
CA SER A 824 19.00 -49.65 30.93
C SER A 824 17.50 -49.73 30.65
N LEU A 825 17.07 -50.48 29.62
CA LEU A 825 15.65 -50.64 29.27
C LEU A 825 14.86 -51.39 30.35
N LEU A 826 15.44 -52.40 31.00
CA LEU A 826 14.83 -53.12 32.12
C LEU A 826 14.65 -52.20 33.34
N LEU A 827 15.68 -51.41 33.68
CA LEU A 827 15.57 -50.41 34.75
C LEU A 827 14.48 -49.39 34.43
N GLN A 828 14.43 -48.89 33.20
CA GLN A 828 13.37 -47.95 32.78
C GLN A 828 11.97 -48.57 32.97
N ALA A 829 11.76 -49.85 32.64
CA ALA A 829 10.47 -50.51 32.83
C ALA A 829 10.08 -50.65 34.32
N LEU A 830 11.04 -50.98 35.19
CA LEU A 830 10.84 -51.00 36.65
C LEU A 830 10.45 -49.62 37.19
N HIS A 831 11.12 -48.57 36.71
CA HIS A 831 10.83 -47.20 37.10
C HIS A 831 9.50 -46.68 36.55
N ILE A 832 9.07 -47.09 35.36
CA ILE A 832 7.72 -46.80 34.87
C ILE A 832 6.66 -47.38 35.81
N TYR A 833 6.82 -48.64 36.22
CA TYR A 833 5.89 -49.29 37.14
C TYR A 833 5.82 -48.58 38.50
N ARG A 834 6.99 -48.22 39.04
CA ARG A 834 7.10 -47.65 40.39
C ARG A 834 6.74 -46.17 40.45
N ASP A 835 7.19 -45.38 39.48
CA ASP A 835 7.19 -43.92 39.55
C ASP A 835 6.05 -43.28 38.72
N LEU A 836 5.43 -44.00 37.77
CA LEU A 836 4.34 -43.48 36.94
C LEU A 836 3.01 -44.22 37.13
N TYR A 837 2.95 -45.51 36.78
CA TYR A 837 1.72 -46.27 36.81
C TYR A 837 1.97 -47.77 36.96
N ALA A 838 1.34 -48.37 37.97
CA ALA A 838 1.58 -49.74 38.40
C ALA A 838 0.89 -50.81 37.52
N ALA A 839 1.12 -50.79 36.20
CA ALA A 839 0.62 -51.84 35.30
C ALA A 839 1.51 -53.09 35.35
N PRO A 840 0.97 -54.29 35.62
CA PRO A 840 1.77 -55.52 35.68
C PRO A 840 2.54 -55.87 34.40
N GLU A 841 2.08 -55.41 33.24
CA GLU A 841 2.68 -55.66 31.93
C GLU A 841 4.14 -55.18 31.83
N PHE A 842 4.48 -54.07 32.50
CA PHE A 842 5.86 -53.56 32.53
C PHE A 842 6.79 -54.50 33.29
N LEU A 843 6.28 -55.14 34.35
CA LEU A 843 7.01 -56.11 35.14
C LEU A 843 7.09 -57.47 34.45
N ASP A 844 6.07 -57.86 33.68
CA ASP A 844 6.11 -59.08 32.86
C ASP A 844 7.29 -59.03 31.89
N PHE A 845 7.52 -57.88 31.23
CA PHE A 845 8.67 -57.69 30.34
C PHE A 845 10.00 -57.96 31.05
N VAL A 846 10.17 -57.44 32.27
CA VAL A 846 11.39 -57.64 33.07
C VAL A 846 11.51 -59.10 33.51
N PHE A 847 10.44 -59.67 34.03
CA PHE A 847 10.41 -61.07 34.47
C PHE A 847 10.71 -62.03 33.33
N GLU A 848 10.13 -61.80 32.15
CA GLU A 848 10.40 -62.59 30.96
C GLU A 848 11.85 -62.48 30.51
N GLU A 849 12.45 -61.28 30.47
CA GLU A 849 13.86 -61.17 30.06
C GLU A 849 14.81 -61.80 31.09
N LEU A 850 14.54 -61.68 32.40
CA LEU A 850 15.41 -62.27 33.43
C LEU A 850 15.28 -63.79 33.57
N THR A 851 14.12 -64.37 33.24
CA THR A 851 13.87 -65.83 33.35
C THR A 851 13.97 -66.56 32.02
N ASN A 852 13.41 -65.96 30.97
CA ASN A 852 13.45 -66.42 29.60
C ASN A 852 14.55 -65.76 28.78
N GLU A 853 15.48 -65.00 29.36
CA GLU A 853 16.78 -64.61 28.79
C GLU A 853 16.78 -64.54 27.25
N ARG A 854 15.89 -63.72 26.69
CA ARG A 854 15.58 -63.79 25.26
C ARG A 854 16.69 -63.13 24.46
N LYS A 855 17.28 -62.07 25.02
CA LYS A 855 18.45 -61.39 24.43
C LYS A 855 19.74 -61.82 25.11
N PHE A 856 19.76 -61.82 26.45
CA PHE A 856 20.99 -62.02 27.21
C PHE A 856 20.82 -62.96 28.39
N ARG A 857 21.95 -63.55 28.77
CA ARG A 857 22.10 -64.35 29.97
C ARG A 857 22.27 -63.45 31.19
N TRP A 858 21.33 -63.45 32.13
CA TRP A 858 21.35 -62.56 33.29
C TRP A 858 21.75 -63.28 34.58
N ILE A 859 21.38 -64.56 34.74
CA ILE A 859 21.57 -65.29 36.00
C ILE A 859 22.44 -66.53 35.79
N GLN A 860 23.54 -66.62 36.53
CA GLN A 860 24.36 -67.81 36.68
C GLN A 860 23.88 -68.63 37.88
N ILE A 861 24.05 -69.95 37.84
CA ILE A 861 23.89 -70.81 39.01
C ILE A 861 25.29 -71.21 39.47
N SER A 862 25.59 -70.97 40.75
CA SER A 862 26.85 -71.36 41.40
C SER A 862 26.94 -72.88 41.56
N MET A 863 28.12 -73.41 41.90
CA MET A 863 28.30 -74.84 42.11
C MET A 863 27.50 -75.35 43.33
N GLU A 864 27.22 -74.47 44.28
CA GLU A 864 26.43 -74.70 45.48
C GLU A 864 24.92 -74.56 45.23
N GLY A 865 24.52 -74.17 44.02
CA GLY A 865 23.11 -73.99 43.66
C GLY A 865 22.52 -72.63 44.02
N ASN A 866 23.36 -71.60 44.23
CA ASN A 866 22.88 -70.24 44.48
C ASN A 866 22.74 -69.45 43.16
N PRO A 867 21.70 -68.62 43.02
CA PRO A 867 21.59 -67.70 41.88
C PRO A 867 22.54 -66.51 42.06
N GLU A 868 23.39 -66.28 41.07
CA GLU A 868 24.34 -65.16 41.03
C GLU A 868 24.15 -64.36 39.73
N PRO A 869 24.45 -63.05 39.71
CA PRO A 869 24.51 -62.30 38.47
C PRO A 869 25.49 -62.96 37.49
N ALA A 870 25.10 -63.07 36.21
CA ALA A 870 25.99 -63.63 35.20
C ALA A 870 27.24 -62.74 35.05
N PRO A 871 28.45 -63.33 34.92
CA PRO A 871 29.68 -62.55 34.77
C PRO A 871 29.68 -61.81 33.44
N CYS A 872 29.84 -60.49 33.47
CA CYS A 872 29.97 -59.62 32.30
C CYS A 872 30.88 -58.42 32.59
N GLU A 873 31.46 -57.83 31.54
CA GLU A 873 32.26 -56.60 31.62
C GLU A 873 31.62 -55.51 30.73
N PRO A 874 31.28 -54.32 31.26
CA PRO A 874 31.34 -53.93 32.68
C PRO A 874 30.33 -54.71 33.56
N PRO A 875 30.54 -54.76 34.88
CA PRO A 875 29.60 -55.40 35.80
C PRO A 875 28.22 -54.73 35.74
N LEU A 876 27.18 -55.54 35.92
CA LEU A 876 25.80 -55.07 35.93
C LEU A 876 25.59 -54.05 37.06
N SER A 877 24.90 -52.96 36.73
CA SER A 877 24.30 -52.02 37.67
C SER A 877 23.02 -52.56 38.33
N LEU A 878 22.37 -53.55 37.74
CA LEU A 878 21.23 -54.27 38.33
C LEU A 878 21.64 -55.63 38.93
N ASP A 879 21.00 -56.04 40.02
CA ASP A 879 21.10 -57.37 40.63
C ASP A 879 19.88 -58.21 40.19
N PRO A 880 20.00 -59.09 39.17
CA PRO A 880 18.86 -59.82 38.64
C PRO A 880 18.20 -60.78 39.65
N PRO A 881 18.97 -61.58 40.44
CA PRO A 881 18.39 -62.38 41.52
C PRO A 881 17.60 -61.58 42.54
N ASP A 882 18.08 -60.38 42.93
CA ASP A 882 17.35 -59.53 43.87
C ASP A 882 16.07 -58.95 43.24
N ILE A 883 16.12 -58.51 41.99
CA ILE A 883 14.93 -58.04 41.25
C ILE A 883 13.86 -59.12 41.19
N LEU A 884 14.19 -60.38 40.89
CA LEU A 884 13.21 -61.47 40.89
C LEU A 884 12.56 -61.68 42.26
N ARG A 885 13.32 -61.55 43.35
CA ARG A 885 12.79 -61.59 44.73
C ARG A 885 11.85 -60.41 45.00
N GLN A 886 12.20 -59.20 44.55
CA GLN A 886 11.35 -58.02 44.69
C GLN A 886 10.05 -58.15 43.87
N LEU A 887 10.11 -58.67 42.64
CA LEU A 887 8.93 -58.92 41.79
C LEU A 887 7.97 -59.91 42.45
N ALA A 888 8.51 -61.02 42.97
CA ALA A 888 7.72 -62.02 43.70
C ALA A 888 7.11 -61.47 44.99
N ALA A 889 7.82 -60.60 45.71
CA ALA A 889 7.26 -59.91 46.88
C ALA A 889 6.12 -58.94 46.50
N THR A 890 6.23 -58.29 45.34
CA THR A 890 5.25 -57.29 44.88
C THR A 890 3.96 -57.94 44.37
N LEU A 891 4.06 -58.98 43.52
CA LEU A 891 2.92 -59.69 42.93
C LEU A 891 3.14 -61.22 42.97
N PRO A 892 3.06 -61.87 44.15
CA PRO A 892 3.47 -63.27 44.35
C PRO A 892 2.68 -64.28 43.52
N LYS A 893 1.41 -63.99 43.21
CA LYS A 893 0.58 -64.89 42.38
C LYS A 893 0.99 -64.88 40.91
N ARG A 894 1.56 -63.77 40.42
CA ARG A 894 1.94 -63.56 39.01
C ARG A 894 3.41 -63.90 38.76
N PHE A 895 4.31 -63.50 39.66
CA PHE A 895 5.75 -63.71 39.55
C PHE A 895 6.22 -64.76 40.57
N ARG A 896 6.05 -66.04 40.25
CA ARG A 896 6.42 -67.13 41.17
C ARG A 896 7.92 -67.42 41.10
N LEU A 897 8.57 -67.46 42.28
CA LEU A 897 10.00 -67.78 42.36
C LEU A 897 10.30 -69.19 41.89
N LEU A 898 9.42 -70.16 42.17
CA LEU A 898 9.58 -71.52 41.67
C LEU A 898 9.60 -71.58 40.14
N GLU A 899 8.69 -70.86 39.49
CA GLU A 899 8.64 -70.78 38.03
C GLU A 899 9.91 -70.13 37.45
N ALA A 900 10.39 -69.05 38.07
CA ALA A 900 11.65 -68.43 37.69
C ALA A 900 12.83 -69.41 37.84
N ARG A 901 12.90 -70.16 38.95
CA ARG A 901 13.93 -71.18 39.17
C ARG A 901 13.89 -72.26 38.10
N THR A 902 12.70 -72.79 37.77
CA THR A 902 12.54 -73.79 36.72
C THR A 902 13.06 -73.30 35.38
N ARG A 903 12.62 -72.11 34.93
CA ARG A 903 13.01 -71.54 33.63
C ARG A 903 14.53 -71.31 33.52
N ILE A 904 15.15 -70.78 34.58
CA ILE A 904 16.59 -70.53 34.62
C ILE A 904 17.37 -71.86 34.64
N ALA A 905 16.95 -72.83 35.45
CA ALA A 905 17.56 -74.15 35.53
C ALA A 905 17.52 -74.88 34.17
N GLU A 906 16.36 -74.85 33.50
CA GLU A 906 16.17 -75.44 32.17
C GLU A 906 17.13 -74.87 31.14
N ARG A 907 17.33 -73.55 31.14
CA ARG A 907 18.26 -72.88 30.24
C ARG A 907 19.69 -73.28 30.51
N ARG A 908 20.10 -73.26 31.78
CA ARG A 908 21.46 -73.64 32.16
C ARG A 908 21.75 -75.09 31.83
N PHE A 909 20.79 -75.98 32.07
CA PHE A 909 20.89 -77.37 31.66
C PHE A 909 21.07 -77.50 30.15
N LYS A 910 20.26 -76.78 29.37
CA LYS A 910 20.35 -76.78 27.90
C LYS A 910 21.69 -76.22 27.42
N ASP A 911 22.18 -75.11 27.99
CA ASP A 911 23.45 -74.49 27.63
C ASP A 911 24.62 -75.44 27.89
N LEU A 912 24.67 -76.02 29.10
CA LEU A 912 25.70 -76.96 29.52
C LEU A 912 25.69 -78.25 28.70
N THR A 913 24.50 -78.78 28.41
CA THR A 913 24.35 -79.97 27.56
C THR A 913 24.79 -79.66 26.13
N THR A 914 24.41 -78.49 25.59
CA THR A 914 24.82 -78.06 24.25
C THR A 914 26.34 -77.88 24.18
N GLN A 915 26.94 -77.25 25.19
CA GLN A 915 28.38 -77.06 25.29
C GLN A 915 29.11 -78.40 25.32
N TYR A 916 28.66 -79.33 26.17
CA TYR A 916 29.20 -80.68 26.24
C TYR A 916 29.10 -81.40 24.88
N LEU A 917 27.95 -81.35 24.21
CA LEU A 917 27.75 -82.03 22.92
C LEU A 917 28.59 -81.42 21.79
N ARG A 918 28.90 -80.12 21.85
CA ARG A 918 29.64 -79.38 20.82
C ARG A 918 31.16 -79.44 21.00
N GLU A 919 31.63 -79.31 22.24
CA GLU A 919 33.04 -79.09 22.56
C GLU A 919 33.77 -80.36 23.02
N VAL A 920 33.04 -81.40 23.43
CA VAL A 920 33.64 -82.68 23.85
C VAL A 920 33.51 -83.69 22.73
N SER A 921 34.64 -84.25 22.27
CA SER A 921 34.65 -85.24 21.18
C SER A 921 33.82 -86.47 21.55
N GLU A 922 33.05 -86.99 20.59
CA GLU A 922 32.33 -88.25 20.75
C GLU A 922 33.29 -89.45 20.86
N TYR A 923 34.52 -89.29 20.36
CA TYR A 923 35.54 -90.33 20.32
C TYR A 923 36.41 -90.31 21.58
N THR A 924 36.12 -91.23 22.51
CA THR A 924 36.78 -91.36 23.82
C THR A 924 38.31 -91.52 23.81
N TYR A 925 38.92 -91.87 22.67
CA TYR A 925 40.37 -92.03 22.52
C TYR A 925 41.08 -90.74 22.10
N GLU A 926 40.32 -89.72 21.67
CA GLU A 926 40.85 -88.42 21.24
C GLU A 926 40.73 -87.33 22.30
N ASN A 927 40.12 -87.64 23.46
CA ASN A 927 39.87 -86.63 24.48
C ASN A 927 41.17 -86.04 25.02
N ARG A 928 41.29 -84.73 24.91
CA ARG A 928 42.42 -83.96 25.43
C ARG A 928 42.18 -83.54 26.88
N LEU A 929 43.24 -83.11 27.56
CA LEU A 929 43.19 -82.59 28.93
C LEU A 929 42.16 -81.44 29.09
N GLU A 930 42.00 -80.60 28.06
CA GLU A 930 41.00 -79.52 28.03
C GLU A 930 39.55 -80.04 27.97
N GLU A 931 39.26 -81.09 27.20
CA GLU A 931 37.92 -81.69 27.15
C GLU A 931 37.54 -82.33 28.49
N ARG A 932 38.53 -82.92 29.19
CA ARG A 932 38.36 -83.44 30.55
C ARG A 932 38.08 -82.31 31.54
N ARG A 933 38.86 -81.22 31.51
CA ARG A 933 38.63 -80.02 32.33
C ARG A 933 37.21 -79.49 32.15
N LEU A 934 36.81 -79.30 30.89
CA LEU A 934 35.48 -78.81 30.53
C LEU A 934 34.38 -79.75 31.02
N THR A 935 34.53 -81.06 30.82
CA THR A 935 33.51 -82.03 31.25
C THR A 935 33.36 -82.08 32.77
N ILE A 936 34.47 -82.02 33.53
CA ILE A 936 34.44 -81.90 34.99
C ILE A 936 33.70 -80.64 35.42
N GLU A 937 33.97 -79.52 34.75
CA GLU A 937 33.31 -78.24 35.02
C GLU A 937 31.79 -78.33 34.73
N ILE A 938 31.40 -78.94 33.62
CA ILE A 938 29.99 -79.15 33.25
C ILE A 938 29.30 -80.06 34.26
N ILE A 939 29.92 -81.16 34.69
CA ILE A 939 29.37 -82.07 35.71
C ILE A 939 29.12 -81.30 37.02
N ARG A 940 30.10 -80.54 37.50
CA ARG A 940 29.96 -79.74 38.72
C ARG A 940 28.88 -78.65 38.57
N LYS A 941 28.79 -77.99 37.41
CA LYS A 941 27.73 -77.00 37.15
C LYS A 941 26.35 -77.65 37.11
N LEU A 942 26.22 -78.85 36.56
CA LEU A 942 24.95 -79.61 36.54
C LEU A 942 24.50 -80.04 37.93
N LYS A 943 25.45 -80.34 38.84
CA LYS A 943 25.16 -80.49 40.27
C LYS A 943 24.58 -79.20 40.86
N GLY A 944 25.20 -78.05 40.59
CA GLY A 944 24.66 -76.75 40.98
C GLY A 944 23.25 -76.48 40.44
N VAL A 945 22.99 -76.80 39.16
CA VAL A 945 21.65 -76.70 38.54
C VAL A 945 20.63 -77.58 39.26
N PHE A 946 20.99 -78.81 39.64
CA PHE A 946 20.12 -79.69 40.42
C PHE A 946 19.83 -79.12 41.82
N LEU A 947 20.83 -78.61 42.52
CA LEU A 947 20.65 -78.00 43.84
C LEU A 947 19.73 -76.76 43.78
N TYR A 948 19.80 -76.01 42.67
CA TYR A 948 18.93 -74.86 42.42
C TYR A 948 17.47 -75.26 42.07
N TYR A 949 17.28 -76.27 41.21
CA TYR A 949 15.97 -76.86 40.90
C TYR A 949 16.08 -78.40 40.72
N PRO A 950 15.63 -79.21 41.71
CA PRO A 950 15.86 -80.66 41.75
C PRO A 950 15.05 -81.49 40.75
N GLU A 951 15.50 -81.54 39.49
CA GLU A 951 14.89 -82.38 38.45
C GLU A 951 15.78 -83.54 38.04
N ALA A 952 15.19 -84.72 37.79
CA ALA A 952 15.94 -85.94 37.52
C ALA A 952 16.80 -85.83 36.24
N ARG A 953 16.28 -85.17 35.20
CA ARG A 953 16.97 -85.01 33.92
C ARG A 953 18.34 -84.30 34.03
N TYR A 954 18.52 -83.44 35.03
CA TYR A 954 19.78 -82.72 35.23
C TYR A 954 20.93 -83.63 35.70
N LEU A 955 20.59 -84.79 36.28
CA LEU A 955 21.55 -85.79 36.75
C LEU A 955 21.86 -86.86 35.69
N GLU A 956 21.06 -86.98 34.63
CA GLU A 956 21.20 -88.04 33.63
C GLU A 956 22.54 -87.98 32.89
N LEU A 957 22.93 -86.80 32.42
CA LEU A 957 24.20 -86.62 31.72
C LEU A 957 25.41 -86.91 32.64
N PRO A 958 25.51 -86.33 33.86
CA PRO A 958 26.58 -86.67 34.80
C PRO A 958 26.65 -88.16 35.16
N ILE A 959 25.51 -88.80 35.47
CA ILE A 959 25.49 -90.22 35.84
C ILE A 959 25.94 -91.09 34.68
N ARG A 960 25.40 -90.88 33.47
CA ARG A 960 25.77 -91.63 32.28
C ARG A 960 27.24 -91.47 31.93
N GLU A 961 27.74 -90.23 32.04
CA GLU A 961 29.14 -89.88 31.80
C GLU A 961 30.07 -90.64 32.76
N LEU A 962 29.80 -90.56 34.06
CA LEU A 962 30.64 -91.15 35.12
C LEU A 962 30.53 -92.68 35.21
N GLU A 963 29.42 -93.28 34.76
CA GLU A 963 29.28 -94.73 34.61
C GLU A 963 30.17 -95.30 33.49
N GLY A 964 30.68 -94.43 32.61
CA GLY A 964 31.54 -94.79 31.48
C GLY A 964 30.76 -94.99 30.17
N HIS A 965 29.51 -94.52 30.11
CA HIS A 965 28.64 -94.53 28.92
C HIS A 965 28.59 -93.17 28.20
N GLY A 966 29.48 -92.27 28.56
CA GLY A 966 29.63 -90.94 27.96
C GLY A 966 30.90 -90.78 27.13
N ARG A 967 31.36 -89.55 26.98
CA ARG A 967 32.38 -89.14 26.01
C ARG A 967 33.79 -89.07 26.56
N ILE A 968 33.98 -88.99 27.88
CA ILE A 968 35.29 -88.94 28.53
C ILE A 968 35.65 -90.28 29.17
N ARG A 969 36.92 -90.64 29.05
CA ARG A 969 37.49 -91.77 29.77
C ARG A 969 37.85 -91.41 31.21
N TRP A 970 37.04 -91.86 32.17
CA TRP A 970 37.29 -91.65 33.61
C TRP A 970 38.16 -92.70 34.27
N ARG A 971 38.23 -93.92 33.70
CA ARG A 971 39.00 -95.05 34.25
C ARG A 971 40.37 -95.18 33.60
N GLU A 972 41.36 -95.50 34.42
CA GLU A 972 42.64 -95.98 33.91
C GLU A 972 42.43 -97.36 33.24
N LYS A 973 43.18 -97.66 32.17
CA LYS A 973 43.08 -98.95 31.49
C LYS A 973 44.40 -99.67 31.63
N PHE A 974 44.33 -100.90 32.11
CA PHE A 974 45.46 -101.82 32.10
C PHE A 974 45.76 -102.21 30.65
N LEU A 975 47.01 -101.99 30.23
CA LEU A 975 47.51 -102.20 28.86
C LEU A 975 46.69 -101.47 27.76
N GLY A 976 46.00 -100.37 28.11
CA GLY A 976 45.19 -99.60 27.16
C GLY A 976 43.85 -100.22 26.75
N ILE A 977 43.55 -101.46 27.20
CA ILE A 977 42.39 -102.25 26.74
C ILE A 977 41.40 -102.54 27.89
N PHE A 978 41.88 -102.96 29.06
CA PHE A 978 41.00 -103.39 30.15
C PHE A 978 40.76 -102.26 31.16
N PRO A 979 39.50 -101.84 31.41
CA PRO A 979 39.21 -100.82 32.41
C PRO A 979 39.58 -101.33 33.81
N THR A 980 40.33 -100.53 34.56
CA THR A 980 40.64 -100.78 35.97
C THR A 980 39.65 -100.05 36.86
N GLY A 981 39.60 -100.42 38.15
CA GLY A 981 38.85 -99.67 39.17
C GLY A 981 39.53 -98.38 39.61
N SER A 982 40.73 -98.06 39.09
CA SER A 982 41.46 -96.84 39.43
C SER A 982 41.05 -95.65 38.54
N ASN A 983 41.07 -94.49 39.17
CA ASN A 983 40.80 -93.20 38.56
C ASN A 983 41.88 -92.86 37.50
N HIS A 984 41.49 -92.32 36.34
CA HIS A 984 42.45 -91.92 35.31
C HIS A 984 43.47 -90.91 35.87
N TYR A 985 44.76 -91.07 35.57
CA TYR A 985 45.83 -90.26 36.18
C TYR A 985 45.61 -88.74 36.01
N GLU A 986 45.05 -88.32 34.87
CA GLU A 986 44.76 -86.90 34.57
C GLU A 986 43.68 -86.26 35.45
N ASN A 987 42.79 -87.04 36.07
CA ASN A 987 41.76 -86.50 36.95
C ASN A 987 42.37 -85.86 38.21
N ARG A 988 43.59 -86.25 38.60
CA ARG A 988 44.34 -85.64 39.70
C ARG A 988 44.66 -84.16 39.46
N TYR A 989 44.85 -83.74 38.20
CA TYR A 989 45.13 -82.33 37.86
C TYR A 989 43.96 -81.39 38.19
N PHE A 990 42.75 -81.94 38.34
CA PHE A 990 41.52 -81.16 38.60
C PHE A 990 40.90 -81.47 39.96
N GLY A 991 41.59 -82.24 40.80
CA GLY A 991 41.06 -82.71 42.09
C GLY A 991 39.73 -83.44 41.93
N PHE A 992 39.63 -84.32 40.94
CA PHE A 992 38.37 -84.98 40.56
C PHE A 992 38.41 -86.49 40.81
N ASP A 993 37.46 -87.02 41.58
CA ASP A 993 37.27 -88.47 41.76
C ASP A 993 35.92 -88.89 41.18
N TYR A 994 35.97 -89.58 40.04
CA TYR A 994 34.76 -89.97 39.31
C TYR A 994 33.87 -90.92 40.13
N SER A 995 34.46 -91.75 40.99
CA SER A 995 33.73 -92.74 41.79
C SER A 995 32.99 -92.08 42.95
N GLN A 996 33.63 -91.10 43.59
CA GLN A 996 33.02 -90.28 44.64
C GLN A 996 31.90 -89.42 44.05
N GLU A 997 32.15 -88.72 42.94
CA GLU A 997 31.14 -87.89 42.26
C GLU A 997 29.94 -88.74 41.82
N LEU A 998 30.17 -89.92 41.20
CA LEU A 998 29.09 -90.83 40.81
C LEU A 998 28.23 -91.28 42.01
N SER A 999 28.86 -91.55 43.16
CA SER A 999 28.13 -91.90 44.37
C SER A 999 27.25 -90.76 44.87
N GLU A 1000 27.73 -89.51 44.75
CA GLU A 1000 27.00 -88.32 45.14
C GLU A 1000 25.83 -88.02 44.20
N PHE A 1001 26.01 -88.13 42.88
CA PHE A 1001 24.92 -88.00 41.91
C PHE A 1001 23.82 -89.06 42.10
N ARG A 1002 24.20 -90.30 42.45
CA ARG A 1002 23.22 -91.35 42.79
C ARG A 1002 22.45 -91.01 44.06
N MET A 1003 23.13 -90.50 45.08
CA MET A 1003 22.49 -90.00 46.31
C MET A 1003 21.48 -88.88 46.00
N PHE A 1004 21.84 -87.91 45.16
CA PHE A 1004 20.92 -86.84 44.74
C PHE A 1004 19.69 -87.36 44.01
N ARG A 1005 19.87 -88.37 43.13
CA ARG A 1005 18.75 -89.01 42.44
C ARG A 1005 17.78 -89.66 43.43
N ASP A 1006 18.32 -90.37 44.42
CA ASP A 1006 17.53 -91.10 45.42
C ASP A 1006 16.88 -90.17 46.46
N THR A 1007 17.50 -89.01 46.75
CA THR A 1007 17.01 -87.98 47.71
C THR A 1007 16.28 -86.81 47.03
N ARG A 1008 15.99 -86.87 45.73
CA ARG A 1008 15.41 -85.77 44.93
C ARG A 1008 14.17 -85.13 45.55
N GLN A 1009 13.26 -85.92 46.11
CA GLN A 1009 12.03 -85.40 46.71
C GLN A 1009 12.31 -84.48 47.91
N GLN A 1010 13.29 -84.83 48.76
CA GLN A 1010 13.69 -84.03 49.92
C GLN A 1010 14.30 -82.69 49.48
N TRP A 1011 15.10 -82.70 48.41
CA TRP A 1011 15.64 -81.48 47.81
C TRP A 1011 14.56 -80.62 47.19
N MET A 1012 13.58 -81.20 46.49
CA MET A 1012 12.45 -80.45 45.94
C MET A 1012 11.62 -79.80 47.05
N GLU A 1013 11.34 -80.52 48.15
CA GLU A 1013 10.68 -79.95 49.34
C GLU A 1013 11.47 -78.79 49.93
N HIS A 1014 12.80 -78.90 50.00
CA HIS A 1014 13.66 -77.80 50.45
C HIS A 1014 13.52 -76.56 49.56
N VAL A 1015 13.50 -76.73 48.23
CA VAL A 1015 13.29 -75.62 47.29
C VAL A 1015 11.89 -75.01 47.43
N LEU A 1016 10.84 -75.83 47.55
CA LEU A 1016 9.47 -75.33 47.71
C LEU A 1016 9.29 -74.50 48.99
N ARG A 1017 9.99 -74.85 50.08
CA ARG A 1017 10.04 -74.02 51.30
C ARG A 1017 10.76 -72.70 51.07
N GLN A 1018 11.88 -72.71 50.35
CA GLN A 1018 12.62 -71.49 50.02
C GLN A 1018 11.84 -70.54 49.09
N THR A 1019 11.01 -71.07 48.19
CA THR A 1019 10.19 -70.26 47.27
C THR A 1019 8.83 -69.85 47.87
N GLY A 1020 8.48 -70.38 49.05
CA GLY A 1020 7.22 -70.08 49.74
C GLY A 1020 6.00 -70.85 49.20
N ASP A 1021 6.21 -71.87 48.36
CA ASP A 1021 5.15 -72.71 47.79
C ASP A 1021 4.77 -73.90 48.70
N LEU A 1022 5.58 -74.16 49.73
CA LEU A 1022 5.30 -75.13 50.79
C LEU A 1022 5.49 -74.44 52.13
N THR A 1023 4.39 -74.25 52.87
CA THR A 1023 4.37 -73.65 54.21
C THR A 1023 4.89 -74.60 55.27
#